data_AF-A0A450TWT5-F1
#
_entry.id   AF-A0A450TWT5-F1
#
_cell.length_a   1.000
_cell.length_b   1.000
_cell.length_c   1.000
_cell.angle_alpha   90.00
_cell.angle_beta   90.00
_cell.angle_gamma   90.00
#
_symmetry.space_group_name_H-M   'P 1'
#
loop_
_entity.id
_entity.type
_entity.pdbx_description
1 polymer ?
#
loop_
_entity_poly.entity_id
_entity_poly.type
_entity_poly.pdbx_seq_one_letter_code
_entity_poly.pdbx_strand_id
1 'polypeptide(L)'
;MTFQYDLFLSYARKDKKAIHALARRLKNDGLRVWLDVWGILPGDSIPLKIQRGVENARTLVMCMSPAYFDSEWGKLEHHSILFRDPTNAQRRFIPLLIADCQPPDIIAQFAHIDWREGSETEYQRLLAACRPKSEKPETGTSTETPSVPDSQIDRPRMVLKGHDRAVWCVAVTPDGRTVVSGSSDDTLKVWELETGRLRATLEGHMMPVTGVVVTPDGQQVISSSFEGTLRVWSLKTGRCIAVLDGIDSPNWGLALSGDGRTLVSGSTNNTLGVWDLETGRMTKLKGHTDDVRGVAITRDANIAVSGSNDCTLRVWDLETGQCLYILEGHTGPIDGVAITPDAKILVSGSDDKTLKVWDMATGQCRATFEGHTDYVNRVAITPDGQRVVSASHDKTVKVWELATGRCLATLRGHTGSVFGLAITPDGKQVISSSDKTLRVWDLPTPDVTIGSEATRYTNAKVVLVGESGVGKTGLALRLCRDRWEATESTHGMEVERLALPSSTMGVPMMGTPMMGTPMMGTALRAFAHPTGVDDLEREVWLWDFAGQPDYRLIHQLYMDETALGLLVFDPQDDNPFESIGYWDKALGTASEREPAKLLVAGRCDRGGITISHKRFQEYVRKQGFAGFLTTGAKTGEGCEELKTAIAQHIPWDRLPWTATSRLFKTLKDAILRFTESDTPLARLSELRQRLQLTLPEEDIDEAELRAVVGLMQGQGVVQMLGFGDFALLQPEWINRYAAIVVRMAREHADEMGVVPEQRVLAGDLDYKDMARLGGADEEVLLRAMVRTFLERALCIQEKTPQGNLLVFPSYFRRDKPDLPEHPNVFVTYRFSGPLDEIYATLVVRLSYSEMFENDELWKDAADFRTPEGRRVGLAMHKKAEGAAEIVVYFEAETPEDTKVTFIKYVHEHLLAKARPRESVTRARSYICPHCDEPIENARAIEIRLKKGLKDIVCPVCEGRVPLFDLIEEKFASDKFQKKVRELDEQAGINLDNGSKELVLTGHAMAIAGEAGQIYRITAQPDWGIDAEIEFKNDKGQASGKRVYLQLKSGDSYLYRRQGDGAEVFTIRKRRQAEYWLAQAYPVMLVIRGSDGNIRWMNVSEYLRDHGADTKRVVFEGEMFTAANVVGMRNRVLGGG
;
A
#
# COMPACT_ATOMS: atom_id res chain seq x y z
N MET A 1 -34.51 -17.70 16.97
CA MET A 1 -35.76 -17.18 17.59
C MET A 1 -36.94 -17.93 17.00
N THR A 2 -37.86 -18.45 17.82
CA THR A 2 -39.11 -19.07 17.34
C THR A 2 -40.18 -17.98 17.18
N PHE A 3 -40.51 -17.61 15.95
CA PHE A 3 -41.56 -16.62 15.68
C PHE A 3 -42.94 -17.19 16.01
N GLN A 4 -43.75 -16.40 16.72
CA GLN A 4 -45.13 -16.76 17.07
C GLN A 4 -46.07 -16.63 15.87
N TYR A 5 -45.76 -15.70 14.96
CA TYR A 5 -46.51 -15.44 13.73
C TYR A 5 -45.61 -15.56 12.50
N ASP A 6 -46.12 -16.17 11.43
CA ASP A 6 -45.42 -16.29 10.16
C ASP A 6 -45.49 -14.98 9.36
N LEU A 7 -46.57 -14.22 9.57
CA LEU A 7 -46.89 -13.00 8.84
C LEU A 7 -47.55 -11.95 9.75
N PHE A 8 -47.14 -10.69 9.58
CA PHE A 8 -47.83 -9.50 10.06
C PHE A 8 -48.33 -8.69 8.86
N LEU A 9 -49.62 -8.35 8.85
CA LEU A 9 -50.24 -7.52 7.80
C LEU A 9 -50.40 -6.09 8.32
N SER A 10 -49.65 -5.15 7.74
CA SER A 10 -49.82 -3.73 7.99
C SER A 10 -50.68 -3.08 6.91
N TYR A 11 -51.72 -2.34 7.30
CA TYR A 11 -52.72 -1.81 6.39
C TYR A 11 -53.46 -0.58 6.94
N ALA A 12 -54.08 0.20 6.05
CA ALA A 12 -54.87 1.38 6.43
C ALA A 12 -56.30 1.00 6.84
N ARG A 13 -56.91 1.75 7.76
CA ARG A 13 -58.30 1.50 8.23
C ARG A 13 -59.33 1.48 7.10
N LYS A 14 -59.09 2.20 5.99
CA LYS A 14 -59.97 2.22 4.80
C LYS A 14 -59.93 0.90 4.00
N ASP A 15 -58.81 0.18 4.04
CA ASP A 15 -58.59 -1.06 3.26
C ASP A 15 -58.98 -2.33 4.02
N LYS A 16 -59.56 -2.15 5.22
CA LYS A 16 -59.90 -3.20 6.19
C LYS A 16 -60.68 -4.37 5.57
N LYS A 17 -61.67 -4.10 4.70
CA LYS A 17 -62.51 -5.16 4.11
C LYS A 17 -61.71 -6.10 3.21
N ALA A 18 -60.83 -5.55 2.37
CA ALA A 18 -60.02 -6.33 1.43
C ALA A 18 -58.93 -7.13 2.16
N ILE A 19 -58.23 -6.50 3.11
CA ILE A 19 -57.18 -7.14 3.91
C ILE A 19 -57.73 -8.24 4.81
N HIS A 20 -58.93 -8.06 5.38
CA HIS A 20 -59.53 -9.09 6.22
C HIS A 20 -59.96 -10.33 5.44
N ALA A 21 -60.33 -10.16 4.17
CA ALA A 21 -60.59 -11.28 3.27
C ALA A 21 -59.29 -12.01 2.92
N LEU A 22 -58.23 -11.27 2.56
CA LEU A 22 -56.89 -11.81 2.28
C LEU A 22 -56.29 -12.55 3.49
N ALA A 23 -56.36 -11.94 4.68
CA ALA A 23 -55.84 -12.52 5.91
C ALA A 23 -56.55 -13.83 6.29
N ARG A 24 -57.87 -13.90 6.13
CA ARG A 24 -58.64 -15.14 6.33
C ARG A 24 -58.23 -16.22 5.35
N ARG A 25 -57.97 -15.83 4.10
CA ARG A 25 -57.50 -16.74 3.06
C ARG A 25 -56.12 -17.33 3.37
N LEU A 26 -55.15 -16.47 3.74
CA LEU A 26 -53.81 -16.88 4.15
C LEU A 26 -53.81 -17.76 5.41
N LYS A 27 -54.74 -17.50 6.35
CA LYS A 27 -54.94 -18.32 7.53
C LYS A 27 -55.53 -19.70 7.20
N ASN A 28 -56.47 -19.78 6.25
CA ASN A 28 -57.02 -21.06 5.78
C ASN A 28 -55.96 -21.91 5.06
N ASP A 29 -54.97 -21.28 4.43
CA ASP A 29 -53.84 -21.96 3.75
C ASP A 29 -52.67 -22.32 4.70
N GLY A 30 -52.89 -22.23 6.02
CA GLY A 30 -52.01 -22.77 7.06
C GLY A 30 -50.98 -21.81 7.63
N LEU A 31 -51.03 -20.51 7.32
CA LEU A 31 -50.11 -19.51 7.89
C LEU A 31 -50.63 -18.93 9.21
N ARG A 32 -49.72 -18.74 10.19
CA ARG A 32 -50.03 -18.03 11.44
C ARG A 32 -49.96 -16.52 11.19
N VAL A 33 -51.09 -15.93 10.83
CA VAL A 33 -51.20 -14.50 10.49
C VAL A 33 -51.59 -13.68 11.72
N TRP A 34 -50.83 -12.62 11.99
CA TRP A 34 -51.19 -11.58 12.95
C TRP A 34 -52.04 -10.50 12.26
N LEU A 35 -53.18 -10.16 12.88
CA LEU A 35 -54.12 -9.14 12.42
C LEU A 35 -54.76 -8.46 13.64
N ASP A 36 -55.05 -7.16 13.55
CA ASP A 36 -55.61 -6.34 14.62
C ASP A 36 -56.88 -6.93 15.27
N VAL A 37 -57.79 -7.51 14.49
CA VAL A 37 -59.04 -8.11 14.98
C VAL A 37 -58.82 -9.43 15.73
N TRP A 38 -57.68 -10.10 15.54
CA TRP A 38 -57.35 -11.36 16.22
C TRP A 38 -56.38 -11.18 17.38
N GLY A 39 -55.53 -10.14 17.33
CA GLY A 39 -54.47 -9.91 18.32
C GLY A 39 -54.83 -8.97 19.47
N ILE A 40 -55.91 -8.19 19.36
CA ILE A 40 -56.28 -7.13 20.31
C ILE A 40 -57.61 -7.47 20.99
N LEU A 41 -57.63 -7.60 22.32
CA LEU A 41 -58.84 -7.84 23.11
C LEU A 41 -59.38 -6.52 23.71
N PRO A 42 -60.70 -6.44 24.04
CA PRO A 42 -61.26 -5.27 24.70
C PRO A 42 -60.53 -4.98 26.04
N GLY A 43 -59.93 -3.80 26.17
CA GLY A 43 -59.14 -3.38 27.33
C GLY A 43 -57.61 -3.40 27.14
N ASP A 44 -57.11 -3.93 26.01
CA ASP A 44 -55.67 -3.95 25.71
C ASP A 44 -55.12 -2.57 25.26
N SER A 45 -53.84 -2.31 25.58
CA SER A 45 -53.09 -1.20 24.98
C SER A 45 -52.77 -1.51 23.51
N ILE A 46 -53.48 -0.82 22.62
CA ILE A 46 -53.39 -0.99 21.16
C ILE A 46 -51.94 -0.84 20.65
N PRO A 47 -51.17 0.20 21.01
CA PRO A 47 -49.80 0.37 20.51
C PRO A 47 -48.85 -0.74 20.96
N LEU A 48 -48.97 -1.20 22.21
CA LEU A 48 -48.08 -2.23 22.77
C LEU A 48 -48.31 -3.61 22.12
N LYS A 49 -49.58 -3.93 21.79
CA LYS A 49 -49.92 -5.19 21.10
C LYS A 49 -49.48 -5.20 19.65
N ILE A 50 -49.58 -4.06 18.96
CA ILE A 50 -49.05 -3.88 17.60
C ILE A 50 -47.54 -4.08 17.60
N GLN A 51 -46.81 -3.39 18.49
CA GLN A 51 -45.36 -3.52 18.61
C GLN A 51 -44.92 -4.97 18.87
N ARG A 52 -45.56 -5.65 19.83
CA ARG A 52 -45.30 -7.07 20.10
C ARG A 52 -45.68 -7.97 18.92
N GLY A 53 -46.71 -7.62 18.14
CA GLY A 53 -47.08 -8.34 16.92
C GLY A 53 -45.99 -8.27 15.86
N VAL A 54 -45.44 -7.07 15.64
CA VAL A 54 -44.32 -6.81 14.70
C VAL A 54 -43.04 -7.51 15.16
N GLU A 55 -42.72 -7.44 16.45
CA GLU A 55 -41.54 -8.11 17.02
C GLU A 55 -41.61 -9.64 16.92
N ASN A 56 -42.79 -10.23 17.02
CA ASN A 56 -42.99 -11.69 17.03
C ASN A 56 -43.38 -12.29 15.66
N ALA A 57 -43.39 -11.48 14.60
CA ALA A 57 -43.67 -11.93 13.23
C ALA A 57 -42.38 -12.11 12.40
N ARG A 58 -42.35 -13.15 11.58
CA ARG A 58 -41.25 -13.42 10.65
C ARG A 58 -41.27 -12.53 9.41
N THR A 59 -42.45 -12.33 8.85
CA THR A 59 -42.65 -11.60 7.58
C THR A 59 -43.55 -10.39 7.83
N LEU A 60 -43.15 -9.22 7.35
CA LEU A 60 -43.99 -8.02 7.31
C LEU A 60 -44.50 -7.84 5.87
N VAL A 61 -45.81 -7.92 5.67
CA VAL A 61 -46.46 -7.53 4.42
C VAL A 61 -47.05 -6.14 4.60
N MET A 62 -46.52 -5.18 3.84
CA MET A 62 -46.96 -3.80 3.84
C MET A 62 -47.96 -3.58 2.71
N CYS A 63 -49.20 -3.29 3.07
CA CYS A 63 -50.30 -3.09 2.13
C CYS A 63 -50.36 -1.62 1.71
N MET A 64 -49.81 -1.33 0.54
CA MET A 64 -49.62 0.01 0.01
C MET A 64 -50.90 0.54 -0.66
N SER A 65 -51.35 1.69 -0.19
CA SER A 65 -52.46 2.47 -0.75
C SER A 65 -52.25 3.95 -0.39
N PRO A 66 -52.86 4.92 -1.10
CA PRO A 66 -52.77 6.33 -0.72
C PRO A 66 -53.18 6.59 0.74
N ALA A 67 -54.23 5.88 1.20
CA ALA A 67 -54.72 5.97 2.57
C ALA A 67 -53.75 5.42 3.62
N TYR A 68 -52.84 4.52 3.24
CA TYR A 68 -51.81 3.99 4.11
C TYR A 68 -50.70 5.02 4.37
N PHE A 69 -50.17 5.64 3.31
CA PHE A 69 -49.13 6.67 3.40
C PHE A 69 -49.62 7.93 4.11
N ASP A 70 -50.90 8.28 3.97
CA ASP A 70 -51.51 9.41 4.67
C ASP A 70 -51.76 9.15 6.17
N SER A 71 -51.70 7.89 6.62
CA SER A 71 -51.98 7.53 8.01
C SER A 71 -50.77 7.79 8.93
N GLU A 72 -51.06 8.17 10.18
CA GLU A 72 -50.04 8.38 11.22
C GLU A 72 -49.17 7.12 11.46
N TRP A 73 -49.74 5.92 11.27
CA TRP A 73 -49.03 4.65 11.36
C TRP A 73 -48.16 4.36 10.14
N GLY A 74 -48.64 4.70 8.94
CA GLY A 74 -47.83 4.69 7.73
C GLY A 74 -46.56 5.50 7.95
N LYS A 75 -46.67 6.78 8.30
CA LYS A 75 -45.51 7.67 8.51
C LYS A 75 -44.49 7.13 9.55
N LEU A 76 -44.94 6.46 10.61
CA LEU A 76 -44.05 5.85 11.62
C LEU A 76 -43.37 4.56 11.12
N GLU A 77 -44.11 3.67 10.44
CA GLU A 77 -43.56 2.40 9.92
C GLU A 77 -42.56 2.62 8.78
N HIS A 78 -42.65 3.76 8.08
CA HIS A 78 -41.71 4.19 7.04
C HIS A 78 -40.27 4.39 7.52
N HIS A 79 -40.06 4.58 8.81
CA HIS A 79 -38.74 4.77 9.40
C HIS A 79 -38.27 3.56 10.24
N SER A 80 -39.06 2.47 10.30
CA SER A 80 -38.69 1.30 11.10
C SER A 80 -37.68 0.40 10.38
N ILE A 81 -36.47 0.32 10.93
CA ILE A 81 -35.27 -0.32 10.35
C ILE A 81 -35.32 -1.87 10.46
N LEU A 82 -36.14 -2.41 11.36
CA LEU A 82 -36.13 -3.83 11.78
C LEU A 82 -36.40 -4.87 10.69
N PHE A 83 -37.06 -4.52 9.58
CA PHE A 83 -37.38 -5.43 8.47
C PHE A 83 -36.71 -5.04 7.15
N ARG A 84 -35.95 -3.93 7.13
CA ARG A 84 -35.33 -3.36 5.92
C ARG A 84 -33.84 -3.60 5.82
N ASP A 85 -33.27 -4.26 6.82
CA ASP A 85 -31.87 -4.68 6.82
C ASP A 85 -31.68 -5.92 5.92
N PRO A 86 -30.97 -5.80 4.79
CA PRO A 86 -30.72 -6.92 3.88
C PRO A 86 -29.81 -8.00 4.51
N THR A 87 -29.12 -7.71 5.61
CA THR A 87 -28.28 -8.68 6.33
C THR A 87 -29.09 -9.60 7.23
N ASN A 88 -30.35 -9.27 7.54
CA ASN A 88 -31.21 -10.06 8.42
C ASN A 88 -31.98 -11.15 7.66
N ALA A 89 -31.29 -12.24 7.30
CA ALA A 89 -31.85 -13.35 6.53
C ALA A 89 -33.06 -14.07 7.18
N GLN A 90 -33.36 -13.83 8.46
CA GLN A 90 -34.46 -14.47 9.19
C GLN A 90 -35.79 -13.70 9.11
N ARG A 91 -35.78 -12.41 8.74
CA ARG A 91 -36.99 -11.59 8.60
C ARG A 91 -37.16 -11.13 7.16
N ARG A 92 -38.40 -11.01 6.70
CA ARG A 92 -38.71 -10.62 5.30
C ARG A 92 -39.66 -9.44 5.26
N PHE A 93 -39.45 -8.58 4.28
CA PHE A 93 -40.33 -7.46 3.93
C PHE A 93 -40.93 -7.69 2.56
N ILE A 94 -42.25 -7.58 2.45
CA ILE A 94 -42.99 -7.77 1.19
C ILE A 94 -43.90 -6.55 0.98
N PRO A 95 -43.60 -5.68 0.01
CA PRO A 95 -44.53 -4.63 -0.41
C PRO A 95 -45.66 -5.24 -1.25
N LEU A 96 -46.91 -4.93 -0.90
CA LEU A 96 -48.12 -5.38 -1.60
C LEU A 96 -48.91 -4.16 -2.06
N LEU A 97 -49.00 -3.93 -3.38
CA LEU A 97 -49.71 -2.79 -3.96
C LEU A 97 -51.21 -3.10 -4.07
N ILE A 98 -52.05 -2.33 -3.37
CA ILE A 98 -53.50 -2.56 -3.32
C ILE A 98 -54.28 -1.49 -4.07
N ALA A 99 -53.72 -0.28 -4.18
CA ALA A 99 -54.27 0.81 -4.96
C ALA A 99 -53.12 1.67 -5.51
N ASP A 100 -53.38 2.38 -6.61
CA ASP A 100 -52.40 3.26 -7.24
C ASP A 100 -51.90 4.30 -6.23
N CYS A 101 -50.61 4.23 -5.96
CA CYS A 101 -49.90 5.16 -5.10
C CYS A 101 -48.47 5.31 -5.60
N GLN A 102 -47.89 6.49 -5.39
CA GLN A 102 -46.46 6.71 -5.56
C GLN A 102 -45.79 6.40 -4.22
N PRO A 103 -45.10 5.25 -4.07
CA PRO A 103 -44.37 4.95 -2.84
C PRO A 103 -43.19 5.94 -2.70
N PRO A 104 -42.82 6.34 -1.47
CA PRO A 104 -41.61 7.15 -1.23
C PRO A 104 -40.34 6.45 -1.74
N ASP A 105 -39.32 7.23 -2.11
CA ASP A 105 -38.09 6.76 -2.79
C ASP A 105 -37.45 5.51 -2.18
N ILE A 106 -37.50 5.35 -0.86
CA ILE A 106 -36.93 4.21 -0.11
C ILE A 106 -37.71 2.91 -0.36
N ILE A 107 -39.03 2.98 -0.54
CA ILE A 107 -39.91 1.80 -0.75
C ILE A 107 -40.06 1.49 -2.24
N ALA A 108 -39.95 2.51 -3.10
CA ALA A 108 -39.95 2.36 -4.56
C ALA A 108 -38.84 1.42 -5.08
N GLN A 109 -37.76 1.24 -4.30
CA GLN A 109 -36.63 0.36 -4.60
C GLN A 109 -36.93 -1.14 -4.40
N PHE A 110 -38.03 -1.51 -3.73
CA PHE A 110 -38.39 -2.92 -3.50
C PHE A 110 -39.38 -3.43 -4.55
N ALA A 111 -39.15 -4.65 -5.06
CA ALA A 111 -40.12 -5.33 -5.90
C ALA A 111 -41.43 -5.56 -5.12
N HIS A 112 -42.55 -5.07 -5.66
CA HIS A 112 -43.86 -5.19 -5.05
C HIS A 112 -44.70 -6.24 -5.76
N ILE A 113 -45.61 -6.87 -5.01
CA ILE A 113 -46.65 -7.73 -5.57
C ILE A 113 -47.86 -6.85 -5.84
N ASP A 114 -48.33 -6.84 -7.08
CA ASP A 114 -49.57 -6.17 -7.43
C ASP A 114 -50.76 -7.01 -6.96
N TRP A 115 -51.69 -6.39 -6.23
CA TRP A 115 -52.89 -7.03 -5.67
C TRP A 115 -54.15 -6.24 -6.03
N ARG A 116 -54.07 -5.30 -6.98
CA ARG A 116 -55.20 -4.45 -7.38
C ARG A 116 -56.36 -5.26 -7.96
N GLU A 117 -56.08 -6.28 -8.76
CA GLU A 117 -57.09 -7.13 -9.41
C GLU A 117 -57.46 -8.38 -8.59
N GLY A 118 -56.69 -8.70 -7.54
CA GLY A 118 -56.93 -9.86 -6.68
C GLY A 118 -56.84 -11.19 -7.42
N SER A 119 -55.93 -11.29 -8.40
CA SER A 119 -55.81 -12.47 -9.25
C SER A 119 -55.30 -13.69 -8.47
N GLU A 120 -55.71 -14.88 -8.90
CA GLU A 120 -55.26 -16.13 -8.28
C GLU A 120 -53.74 -16.32 -8.43
N THR A 121 -53.17 -15.81 -9.52
CA THR A 121 -51.74 -15.85 -9.82
C THR A 121 -50.91 -15.01 -8.84
N GLU A 122 -51.37 -13.81 -8.50
CA GLU A 122 -50.71 -12.95 -7.52
C GLU A 122 -50.84 -13.52 -6.11
N TYR A 123 -51.96 -14.21 -5.83
CA TYR A 123 -52.19 -14.85 -4.53
C TYR A 123 -51.18 -15.97 -4.29
N GLN A 124 -50.93 -16.80 -5.31
CA GLN A 124 -49.92 -17.86 -5.24
C GLN A 124 -48.50 -17.29 -5.08
N ARG A 125 -48.18 -16.16 -5.72
CA ARG A 125 -46.89 -15.46 -5.52
C ARG A 125 -46.73 -14.97 -4.09
N LEU A 126 -47.78 -14.36 -3.53
CA LEU A 126 -47.79 -13.90 -2.14
C LEU A 126 -47.67 -15.08 -1.17
N LEU A 127 -48.40 -16.17 -1.39
CA LEU A 127 -48.36 -17.37 -0.56
C LEU A 127 -46.96 -18.03 -0.58
N ALA A 128 -46.33 -18.12 -1.76
CA ALA A 128 -44.98 -18.62 -1.91
C ALA A 128 -43.94 -17.73 -1.21
N ALA A 129 -44.10 -16.40 -1.30
CA ALA A 129 -43.21 -15.45 -0.65
C ALA A 129 -43.30 -15.49 0.89
N CYS A 130 -44.49 -15.78 1.44
CA CYS A 130 -44.76 -15.86 2.87
C CYS A 130 -44.28 -17.18 3.52
N ARG A 131 -44.13 -18.26 2.77
CA ARG A 131 -43.66 -19.56 3.29
C ARG A 131 -42.12 -19.55 3.50
N PRO A 132 -41.61 -20.25 4.53
CA PRO A 132 -40.16 -20.40 4.67
C PRO A 132 -39.64 -21.22 3.48
N LYS A 133 -38.47 -20.84 2.94
CA LYS A 133 -37.73 -21.75 2.05
C LYS A 133 -37.38 -22.97 2.88
N SER A 134 -38.01 -24.11 2.63
CA SER A 134 -37.61 -25.38 3.25
C SER A 134 -36.16 -25.67 2.84
N GLU A 135 -35.37 -26.15 3.78
CA GLU A 135 -34.07 -26.78 3.51
C GLU A 135 -34.22 -27.78 2.35
N LYS A 136 -33.24 -27.76 1.44
CA LYS A 136 -33.21 -28.55 0.21
C LYS A 136 -33.56 -30.03 0.48
N PRO A 137 -34.42 -30.64 -0.35
CA PRO A 137 -34.24 -32.01 -0.77
C PRO A 137 -33.44 -32.04 -2.07
N GLU A 138 -32.53 -33.00 -2.15
CA GLU A 138 -31.82 -33.39 -3.36
C GLU A 138 -32.79 -33.88 -4.44
N THR A 139 -32.26 -33.90 -5.67
CA THR A 139 -32.76 -34.54 -6.90
C THR A 139 -33.71 -33.74 -7.80
N GLY A 140 -33.21 -33.49 -9.02
CA GLY A 140 -33.94 -33.93 -10.21
C GLY A 140 -34.69 -32.87 -11.03
N THR A 141 -34.09 -32.58 -12.18
CA THR A 141 -34.72 -32.24 -13.47
C THR A 141 -35.05 -30.78 -13.81
N SER A 142 -34.57 -30.47 -15.00
CA SER A 142 -34.55 -29.27 -15.82
C SER A 142 -35.90 -28.63 -16.08
N THR A 143 -35.91 -27.29 -16.14
CA THR A 143 -36.59 -26.56 -17.21
C THR A 143 -35.84 -25.25 -17.45
N GLU A 144 -35.40 -25.08 -18.70
CA GLU A 144 -34.62 -23.95 -19.20
C GLU A 144 -35.48 -22.69 -19.30
N THR A 145 -34.89 -21.56 -18.91
CA THR A 145 -35.18 -20.23 -19.46
C THR A 145 -33.83 -19.62 -19.85
N PRO A 146 -33.75 -18.89 -20.96
CA PRO A 146 -32.55 -18.79 -21.79
C PRO A 146 -31.46 -18.02 -21.05
N SER A 147 -30.42 -18.75 -20.66
CA SER A 147 -29.18 -18.17 -20.16
C SER A 147 -28.36 -17.63 -21.32
N VAL A 148 -27.82 -16.43 -21.11
CA VAL A 148 -26.54 -15.99 -21.69
C VAL A 148 -25.54 -17.16 -21.54
N PRO A 149 -24.66 -17.47 -22.52
CA PRO A 149 -23.86 -18.69 -22.45
C PRO A 149 -22.94 -18.65 -21.23
N ASP A 150 -23.33 -19.35 -20.17
CA ASP A 150 -22.52 -19.63 -19.00
C ASP A 150 -21.31 -20.46 -19.48
N SER A 151 -20.13 -19.85 -19.47
CA SER A 151 -18.92 -20.53 -19.89
C SER A 151 -18.60 -21.67 -18.90
N GLN A 152 -18.47 -22.89 -19.41
CA GLN A 152 -18.13 -24.11 -18.63
C GLN A 152 -16.73 -24.08 -17.97
N ILE A 153 -16.00 -22.96 -18.08
CA ILE A 153 -14.57 -22.82 -17.74
C ILE A 153 -14.37 -22.53 -16.25
N ASP A 154 -15.37 -21.97 -15.57
CA ASP A 154 -15.26 -21.54 -14.16
C ASP A 154 -15.39 -22.67 -13.12
N ARG A 155 -15.64 -23.92 -13.56
CA ARG A 155 -15.76 -25.06 -12.64
C ARG A 155 -14.52 -25.96 -12.71
N PRO A 156 -14.00 -26.43 -11.57
CA PRO A 156 -12.87 -27.36 -11.58
C PRO A 156 -13.33 -28.69 -12.19
N ARG A 157 -12.55 -29.21 -13.13
CA ARG A 157 -12.77 -30.53 -13.74
C ARG A 157 -12.73 -31.63 -12.68
N MET A 158 -11.81 -31.50 -11.71
CA MET A 158 -11.60 -32.47 -10.66
C MET A 158 -11.09 -31.81 -9.37
N VAL A 159 -11.51 -32.34 -8.23
CA VAL A 159 -11.03 -31.93 -6.90
C VAL A 159 -10.42 -33.13 -6.19
N LEU A 160 -9.11 -33.11 -5.94
CA LEU A 160 -8.39 -34.14 -5.20
C LEU A 160 -8.38 -33.77 -3.72
N LYS A 161 -8.78 -34.72 -2.87
CA LYS A 161 -8.82 -34.56 -1.41
C LYS A 161 -8.06 -35.71 -0.77
N GLY A 162 -7.18 -35.39 0.19
CA GLY A 162 -6.48 -36.42 0.98
C GLY A 162 -5.27 -35.97 1.77
N HIS A 163 -4.90 -34.68 1.72
CA HIS A 163 -3.98 -34.09 2.69
C HIS A 163 -4.72 -33.64 3.96
N ASP A 164 -4.03 -33.70 5.10
CA ASP A 164 -4.63 -33.36 6.40
C ASP A 164 -4.50 -31.87 6.74
N ARG A 165 -3.54 -31.19 6.09
CA ARG A 165 -3.24 -29.76 6.25
C ARG A 165 -3.10 -29.06 4.88
N ALA A 166 -2.68 -27.80 4.92
CA ALA A 166 -2.56 -26.94 3.75
C ALA A 166 -1.50 -27.47 2.76
N VAL A 167 -1.86 -27.54 1.48
CA VAL A 167 -0.99 -27.96 0.37
C VAL A 167 -0.30 -26.74 -0.23
N TRP A 168 1.01 -26.65 -0.06
CA TRP A 168 1.79 -25.46 -0.41
C TRP A 168 2.44 -25.54 -1.78
N CYS A 169 2.78 -26.73 -2.27
CA CYS A 169 3.47 -26.90 -3.54
C CYS A 169 2.91 -28.08 -4.32
N VAL A 170 3.02 -27.98 -5.65
CA VAL A 170 2.55 -28.99 -6.59
C VAL A 170 3.47 -29.02 -7.81
N ALA A 171 3.74 -30.21 -8.33
CA ALA A 171 4.48 -30.41 -9.57
C ALA A 171 3.84 -31.52 -10.40
N VAL A 172 4.01 -31.45 -11.72
CA VAL A 172 3.48 -32.43 -12.67
C VAL A 172 4.64 -33.13 -13.34
N THR A 173 4.46 -34.42 -13.58
CA THR A 173 5.41 -35.24 -14.33
C THR A 173 5.46 -34.81 -15.82
N PRO A 174 6.60 -34.96 -16.50
CA PRO A 174 6.74 -34.62 -17.93
C PRO A 174 5.80 -35.40 -18.86
N ASP A 175 5.25 -36.54 -18.42
CA ASP A 175 4.25 -37.32 -19.17
C ASP A 175 2.82 -36.79 -19.00
N GLY A 176 2.59 -35.83 -18.10
CA GLY A 176 1.31 -35.23 -17.78
C GLY A 176 0.34 -36.15 -17.03
N ARG A 177 0.74 -37.35 -16.61
CA ARG A 177 -0.16 -38.35 -16.00
C ARG A 177 -0.16 -38.33 -14.49
N THR A 178 0.95 -37.95 -13.88
CA THR A 178 1.14 -38.00 -12.43
C THR A 178 1.36 -36.60 -11.86
N VAL A 179 0.70 -36.30 -10.73
CA VAL A 179 0.87 -35.06 -9.97
C VAL A 179 1.49 -35.39 -8.62
N VAL A 180 2.44 -34.57 -8.18
CA VAL A 180 3.04 -34.67 -6.84
C VAL A 180 2.71 -33.41 -6.07
N SER A 181 2.21 -33.55 -4.85
CA SER A 181 1.89 -32.43 -3.96
C SER A 181 2.66 -32.53 -2.65
N GLY A 182 3.19 -31.40 -2.18
CA GLY A 182 3.80 -31.25 -0.86
C GLY A 182 2.92 -30.42 0.05
N SER A 183 2.83 -30.83 1.31
CA SER A 183 1.91 -30.26 2.28
C SER A 183 2.60 -29.94 3.61
N SER A 184 1.91 -29.12 4.39
CA SER A 184 2.25 -28.81 5.79
C SER A 184 1.96 -29.96 6.76
N ASP A 185 1.52 -31.11 6.27
CA ASP A 185 1.43 -32.37 7.02
C ASP A 185 2.72 -33.20 6.96
N ASP A 186 3.83 -32.61 6.53
CA ASP A 186 5.17 -33.21 6.40
C ASP A 186 5.27 -34.32 5.34
N THR A 187 4.21 -34.56 4.56
CA THR A 187 4.16 -35.61 3.54
C THR A 187 4.16 -35.06 2.11
N LEU A 188 4.66 -35.87 1.18
CA LEU A 188 4.35 -35.72 -0.24
C LEU A 188 3.34 -36.78 -0.68
N LYS A 189 2.38 -36.39 -1.51
CA LYS A 189 1.40 -37.32 -2.11
C LYS A 189 1.51 -37.34 -3.62
N VAL A 190 1.46 -38.53 -4.18
CA VAL A 190 1.53 -38.79 -5.63
C VAL A 190 0.16 -39.22 -6.11
N TRP A 191 -0.39 -38.50 -7.08
CA TRP A 191 -1.74 -38.65 -7.62
C TRP A 191 -1.72 -39.01 -9.08
N GLU A 192 -2.68 -39.82 -9.51
CA GLU A 192 -2.94 -40.08 -10.93
C GLU A 192 -3.98 -39.07 -11.45
N LEU A 193 -3.63 -38.31 -12.49
CA LEU A 193 -4.45 -37.21 -13.01
C LEU A 193 -5.72 -37.69 -13.73
N GLU A 194 -5.66 -38.85 -14.39
CA GLU A 194 -6.81 -39.41 -15.13
C GLU A 194 -7.94 -39.85 -14.18
N THR A 195 -7.58 -40.51 -13.07
CA THR A 195 -8.55 -41.13 -12.15
C THR A 195 -8.77 -40.32 -10.87
N GLY A 196 -7.87 -39.39 -10.57
CA GLY A 196 -7.84 -38.64 -9.31
C GLY A 196 -7.44 -39.48 -8.09
N ARG A 197 -6.93 -40.70 -8.30
CA ARG A 197 -6.57 -41.60 -7.20
C ARG A 197 -5.21 -41.28 -6.62
N LEU A 198 -5.10 -41.40 -5.30
CA LEU A 198 -3.82 -41.36 -4.59
C LEU A 198 -3.04 -42.65 -4.88
N ARG A 199 -1.87 -42.52 -5.50
CA ARG A 199 -0.98 -43.63 -5.86
C ARG A 199 -0.01 -43.99 -4.74
N ALA A 200 0.59 -43.00 -4.09
CA ALA A 200 1.57 -43.20 -3.01
C ALA A 200 1.63 -41.98 -2.08
N THR A 201 1.96 -42.23 -0.81
CA THR A 201 2.37 -41.21 0.16
C THR A 201 3.85 -41.42 0.46
N LEU A 202 4.66 -40.37 0.27
CA LEU A 202 6.08 -40.36 0.60
C LEU A 202 6.26 -39.69 1.96
N GLU A 203 6.72 -40.47 2.93
CA GLU A 203 6.92 -40.04 4.32
C GLU A 203 8.41 -40.03 4.64
N GLY A 204 8.87 -38.97 5.32
CA GLY A 204 10.24 -38.92 5.81
C GLY A 204 10.73 -37.55 6.25
N HIS A 205 10.15 -36.45 5.77
CA HIS A 205 10.43 -35.12 6.31
C HIS A 205 9.89 -35.00 7.74
N MET A 206 10.58 -34.24 8.58
CA MET A 206 10.19 -33.97 9.98
C MET A 206 9.52 -32.61 10.15
N MET A 207 9.48 -31.81 9.07
CA MET A 207 8.93 -30.47 9.01
C MET A 207 8.19 -30.27 7.68
N PRO A 208 7.32 -29.24 7.57
CA PRO A 208 6.51 -28.98 6.39
C PRO A 208 7.30 -28.94 5.08
N VAL A 209 6.72 -29.50 4.02
CA VAL A 209 7.31 -29.51 2.69
C VAL A 209 7.02 -28.18 2.00
N THR A 210 8.08 -27.43 1.68
CA THR A 210 7.98 -26.04 1.17
C THR A 210 7.96 -25.95 -0.34
N GLY A 211 8.58 -26.90 -1.04
CA GLY A 211 8.72 -26.92 -2.48
C GLY A 211 8.90 -28.33 -3.03
N VAL A 212 8.50 -28.52 -4.28
CA VAL A 212 8.57 -29.81 -4.98
C VAL A 212 8.87 -29.60 -6.45
N VAL A 213 9.78 -30.40 -7.01
CA VAL A 213 10.10 -30.41 -8.44
C VAL A 213 10.30 -31.85 -8.91
N VAL A 214 9.94 -32.14 -10.16
CA VAL A 214 10.09 -33.45 -10.80
C VAL A 214 11.23 -33.37 -11.80
N THR A 215 12.05 -34.42 -11.89
CA THR A 215 13.13 -34.49 -12.87
C THR A 215 12.59 -34.61 -14.31
N PRO A 216 13.32 -34.12 -15.35
CA PRO A 216 12.87 -34.18 -16.73
C PRO A 216 12.63 -35.61 -17.27
N ASP A 217 13.26 -36.62 -16.65
CA ASP A 217 13.06 -38.03 -16.96
C ASP A 217 11.77 -38.63 -16.34
N GLY A 218 11.09 -37.87 -15.47
CA GLY A 218 9.89 -38.28 -14.75
C GLY A 218 10.10 -39.41 -13.74
N GLN A 219 11.34 -39.76 -13.39
CA GLN A 219 11.65 -40.88 -12.48
C GLN A 219 11.87 -40.43 -11.04
N GLN A 220 12.31 -39.20 -10.81
CA GLN A 220 12.68 -38.68 -9.50
C GLN A 220 11.91 -37.41 -9.13
N VAL A 221 11.76 -37.20 -7.83
CA VAL A 221 11.16 -36.00 -7.23
C VAL A 221 12.14 -35.42 -6.25
N ILE A 222 12.33 -34.11 -6.27
CA ILE A 222 13.12 -33.40 -5.28
C ILE A 222 12.17 -32.55 -4.46
N SER A 223 12.26 -32.68 -3.14
CA SER A 223 11.45 -31.91 -2.19
C SER A 223 12.33 -31.12 -1.24
N SER A 224 11.87 -29.94 -0.87
CA SER A 224 12.47 -29.11 0.19
C SER A 224 11.58 -29.06 1.40
N SER A 225 12.19 -28.88 2.57
CA SER A 225 11.48 -28.75 3.83
C SER A 225 12.19 -27.74 4.72
N PHE A 226 11.42 -27.11 5.62
CA PHE A 226 11.97 -26.21 6.64
C PHE A 226 12.97 -26.88 7.60
N GLU A 227 13.16 -28.21 7.51
CA GLU A 227 14.20 -28.93 8.26
C GLU A 227 15.65 -28.61 7.81
N GLY A 228 15.85 -27.81 6.77
CA GLY A 228 17.20 -27.51 6.27
C GLY A 228 17.69 -28.43 5.15
N THR A 229 16.92 -29.47 4.79
CA THR A 229 17.36 -30.50 3.83
C THR A 229 16.52 -30.54 2.56
N LEU A 230 17.17 -30.92 1.46
CA LEU A 230 16.50 -31.32 0.23
C LEU A 230 16.58 -32.84 0.10
N ARG A 231 15.47 -33.48 -0.28
CA ARG A 231 15.42 -34.94 -0.45
C ARG A 231 15.06 -35.32 -1.87
N VAL A 232 15.78 -36.30 -2.40
CA VAL A 232 15.54 -36.88 -3.73
C VAL A 232 14.83 -38.22 -3.56
N TRP A 233 13.69 -38.39 -4.19
CA TRP A 233 12.81 -39.55 -4.09
C TRP A 233 12.67 -40.27 -5.43
N SER A 234 12.56 -41.58 -5.42
CA SER A 234 12.21 -42.37 -6.60
C SER A 234 10.70 -42.51 -6.72
N LEU A 235 10.10 -42.05 -7.83
CA LEU A 235 8.66 -42.21 -8.08
C LEU A 235 8.24 -43.66 -8.29
N LYS A 236 9.16 -44.52 -8.75
CA LYS A 236 8.88 -45.95 -8.98
C LYS A 236 8.80 -46.73 -7.67
N THR A 237 9.67 -46.41 -6.71
CA THR A 237 9.81 -47.18 -5.46
C THR A 237 9.23 -46.47 -4.24
N GLY A 238 8.98 -45.17 -4.33
CA GLY A 238 8.51 -44.32 -3.22
C GLY A 238 9.56 -44.10 -2.12
N ARG A 239 10.84 -44.43 -2.37
CA ARG A 239 11.92 -44.31 -1.38
C ARG A 239 12.78 -43.08 -1.60
N CYS A 240 13.29 -42.51 -0.52
CA CYS A 240 14.32 -41.48 -0.53
C CYS A 240 15.66 -42.11 -0.99
N ILE A 241 16.25 -41.53 -2.03
CA ILE A 241 17.51 -41.94 -2.67
C ILE A 241 18.68 -41.17 -2.06
N ALA A 242 18.52 -39.86 -1.86
CA ALA A 242 19.57 -38.97 -1.37
C ALA A 242 19.01 -37.84 -0.52
N VAL A 243 19.81 -37.39 0.45
CA VAL A 243 19.55 -36.21 1.28
C VAL A 243 20.69 -35.23 1.01
N LEU A 244 20.34 -34.05 0.49
CA LEU A 244 21.27 -32.95 0.23
C LEU A 244 21.17 -31.97 1.41
N ASP A 245 22.31 -31.72 2.03
CA ASP A 245 22.45 -30.89 3.23
C ASP A 245 23.52 -29.82 3.00
N GLY A 246 23.32 -28.61 3.52
CA GLY A 246 24.27 -27.49 3.39
C GLY A 246 23.65 -26.11 3.18
N ILE A 247 22.36 -26.03 2.82
CA ILE A 247 21.64 -24.75 2.78
C ILE A 247 20.98 -24.51 4.13
N ASP A 248 21.29 -23.36 4.72
CA ASP A 248 20.72 -22.97 6.00
C ASP A 248 19.26 -22.59 5.75
N SER A 249 18.33 -23.52 6.01
CA SER A 249 16.88 -23.37 5.85
C SER A 249 16.40 -23.05 4.42
N PRO A 250 16.13 -24.06 3.58
CA PRO A 250 15.57 -23.85 2.26
C PRO A 250 14.13 -23.33 2.35
N ASN A 251 13.81 -22.42 1.46
CA ASN A 251 12.54 -21.72 1.43
C ASN A 251 11.56 -22.32 0.42
N TRP A 252 10.52 -21.58 0.06
CA TRP A 252 9.47 -21.98 -0.89
C TRP A 252 9.93 -22.18 -2.36
N GLY A 253 11.06 -21.59 -2.76
CA GLY A 253 11.49 -21.55 -4.16
C GLY A 253 12.45 -22.68 -4.54
N LEU A 254 12.01 -23.57 -5.44
CA LEU A 254 12.86 -24.59 -6.09
C LEU A 254 12.65 -24.57 -7.60
N ALA A 255 13.75 -24.61 -8.34
CA ALA A 255 13.74 -24.73 -9.79
C ALA A 255 14.83 -25.69 -10.27
N LEU A 256 14.50 -26.50 -11.28
CA LEU A 256 15.39 -27.48 -11.87
C LEU A 256 15.67 -27.13 -13.34
N SER A 257 16.92 -27.29 -13.74
CA SER A 257 17.38 -27.16 -15.13
C SER A 257 16.74 -28.18 -16.08
N GLY A 258 16.74 -27.86 -17.38
CA GLY A 258 16.14 -28.72 -18.40
C GLY A 258 16.85 -30.06 -18.59
N ASP A 259 18.13 -30.15 -18.24
CA ASP A 259 18.93 -31.38 -18.26
C ASP A 259 18.82 -32.19 -16.95
N GLY A 260 18.23 -31.62 -15.90
CA GLY A 260 18.07 -32.24 -14.58
C GLY A 260 19.36 -32.31 -13.77
N ARG A 261 20.42 -31.56 -14.12
CA ARG A 261 21.71 -31.58 -13.42
C ARG A 261 21.84 -30.49 -12.37
N THR A 262 21.40 -29.28 -12.69
CA THR A 262 21.49 -28.13 -11.81
C THR A 262 20.14 -27.85 -11.13
N LEU A 263 20.14 -27.76 -9.81
CA LEU A 263 18.99 -27.38 -8.99
C LEU A 263 19.28 -26.06 -8.28
N VAL A 264 18.31 -25.15 -8.26
CA VAL A 264 18.42 -23.88 -7.55
C VAL A 264 17.37 -23.84 -6.44
N SER A 265 17.78 -23.44 -5.25
CA SER A 265 16.94 -23.33 -4.07
C SER A 265 17.09 -21.97 -3.39
N GLY A 266 15.97 -21.32 -3.07
CA GLY A 266 15.96 -20.14 -2.22
C GLY A 266 16.15 -20.49 -0.74
N SER A 267 16.66 -19.55 0.05
CA SER A 267 16.86 -19.72 1.50
C SER A 267 16.39 -18.48 2.27
N THR A 268 16.05 -18.69 3.54
CA THR A 268 15.71 -17.63 4.51
C THR A 268 16.96 -16.88 5.03
N ASN A 269 18.15 -17.23 4.56
CA ASN A 269 19.40 -16.54 4.90
C ASN A 269 19.85 -15.58 3.80
N ASN A 270 18.90 -15.08 3.00
CA ASN A 270 19.14 -14.10 1.93
C ASN A 270 20.10 -14.62 0.84
N THR A 271 20.22 -15.94 0.71
CA THR A 271 21.12 -16.60 -0.24
C THR A 271 20.37 -17.50 -1.20
N LEU A 272 20.96 -17.67 -2.37
CA LEU A 272 20.53 -18.66 -3.35
C LEU A 272 21.51 -19.83 -3.33
N GLY A 273 21.02 -21.05 -3.14
CA GLY A 273 21.81 -22.27 -3.24
C GLY A 273 21.71 -22.86 -4.64
N VAL A 274 22.85 -23.10 -5.28
CA VAL A 274 22.96 -23.76 -6.58
C VAL A 274 23.60 -25.13 -6.35
N TRP A 275 22.89 -26.19 -6.70
CA TRP A 275 23.27 -27.58 -6.47
C TRP A 275 23.54 -28.27 -7.79
N ASP A 276 24.63 -29.03 -7.84
CA ASP A 276 24.90 -30.02 -8.86
C ASP A 276 24.44 -31.38 -8.33
N LEU A 277 23.44 -31.98 -8.98
CA LEU A 277 22.82 -33.25 -8.58
C LEU A 277 23.66 -34.48 -8.96
N GLU A 278 24.59 -34.37 -9.91
CA GLU A 278 25.52 -35.47 -10.22
C GLU A 278 26.61 -35.56 -9.15
N THR A 279 27.13 -34.41 -8.70
CA THR A 279 28.25 -34.36 -7.74
C THR A 279 27.82 -34.15 -6.29
N GLY A 280 26.59 -33.71 -6.06
CA GLY A 280 26.07 -33.32 -4.74
C GLY A 280 26.70 -32.04 -4.18
N ARG A 281 27.42 -31.26 -4.99
CA ARG A 281 28.09 -30.02 -4.55
C ARG A 281 27.14 -28.83 -4.60
N MET A 282 27.32 -27.91 -3.65
CA MET A 282 26.51 -26.70 -3.52
C MET A 282 27.40 -25.44 -3.54
N THR A 283 26.94 -24.43 -4.29
CA THR A 283 27.50 -23.07 -4.30
C THR A 283 26.46 -22.08 -3.74
N LYS A 284 26.88 -21.18 -2.84
CA LYS A 284 26.01 -20.14 -2.27
C LYS A 284 26.23 -18.81 -2.99
N LEU A 285 25.18 -18.25 -3.58
CA LEU A 285 25.17 -16.89 -4.13
C LEU A 285 24.60 -15.91 -3.10
N LYS A 286 25.33 -14.84 -2.82
CA LYS A 286 24.97 -13.82 -1.83
C LYS A 286 24.68 -12.49 -2.52
N GLY A 287 23.59 -11.83 -2.15
CA GLY A 287 23.33 -10.48 -2.62
C GLY A 287 22.03 -9.86 -2.09
N HIS A 288 20.95 -10.64 -1.97
CA HIS A 288 19.69 -10.17 -1.42
C HIS A 288 19.83 -9.69 0.03
N THR A 289 19.00 -8.74 0.43
CA THR A 289 18.99 -8.19 1.79
C THR A 289 17.98 -8.88 2.71
N ASP A 290 17.11 -9.72 2.17
CA ASP A 290 16.04 -10.46 2.88
C ASP A 290 15.80 -11.84 2.21
N ASP A 291 14.85 -12.63 2.72
CA ASP A 291 14.58 -14.01 2.30
C ASP A 291 14.36 -14.15 0.79
N VAL A 292 14.87 -15.23 0.21
CA VAL A 292 14.59 -15.58 -1.20
C VAL A 292 13.42 -16.56 -1.26
N ARG A 293 12.32 -16.16 -1.88
CA ARG A 293 11.06 -16.92 -1.93
C ARG A 293 10.75 -17.51 -3.31
N GLY A 294 10.92 -16.71 -4.36
CA GLY A 294 10.71 -17.12 -5.75
C GLY A 294 12.02 -17.49 -6.44
N VAL A 295 12.06 -18.58 -7.20
CA VAL A 295 13.24 -18.99 -7.97
C VAL A 295 12.83 -19.55 -9.32
N ALA A 296 13.56 -19.19 -10.38
CA ALA A 296 13.44 -19.78 -11.70
C ALA A 296 14.83 -19.97 -12.33
N ILE A 297 14.97 -20.93 -13.24
CA ILE A 297 16.21 -21.22 -13.99
C ILE A 297 15.89 -21.35 -15.47
N THR A 298 16.80 -20.90 -16.32
CA THR A 298 16.72 -21.13 -17.77
C THR A 298 16.96 -22.59 -18.12
N ARG A 299 16.44 -23.05 -19.26
CA ARG A 299 16.56 -24.46 -19.67
C ARG A 299 18.00 -24.91 -19.90
N ASP A 300 18.86 -23.98 -20.32
CA ASP A 300 20.30 -24.18 -20.56
C ASP A 300 21.14 -24.09 -19.28
N ALA A 301 20.53 -23.83 -18.12
CA ALA A 301 21.18 -23.71 -16.82
C ALA A 301 22.25 -22.61 -16.72
N ASN A 302 22.23 -21.61 -17.59
CA ASN A 302 23.17 -20.49 -17.57
C ASN A 302 22.69 -19.36 -16.65
N ILE A 303 21.38 -19.13 -16.57
CA ILE A 303 20.81 -18.00 -15.82
C ILE A 303 19.81 -18.49 -14.78
N ALA A 304 19.93 -17.98 -13.56
CA ALA A 304 18.92 -18.11 -12.52
C ALA A 304 18.31 -16.75 -12.19
N VAL A 305 17.04 -16.74 -11.84
CA VAL A 305 16.34 -15.55 -11.32
C VAL A 305 15.83 -15.85 -9.93
N SER A 306 16.05 -14.93 -9.00
CA SER A 306 15.54 -15.00 -7.63
C SER A 306 14.66 -13.80 -7.30
N GLY A 307 13.51 -14.04 -6.67
CA GLY A 307 12.64 -13.03 -6.08
C GLY A 307 12.69 -13.11 -4.56
N SER A 308 12.71 -11.96 -3.90
CA SER A 308 12.95 -11.85 -2.45
C SER A 308 11.92 -10.98 -1.74
N ASN A 309 11.89 -11.09 -0.41
CA ASN A 309 11.19 -10.17 0.49
C ASN A 309 11.73 -8.73 0.42
N ASP A 310 12.94 -8.52 -0.10
CA ASP A 310 13.51 -7.18 -0.29
C ASP A 310 12.86 -6.38 -1.44
N CYS A 311 11.76 -6.89 -2.00
CA CYS A 311 11.01 -6.34 -3.12
C CYS A 311 11.81 -6.28 -4.44
N THR A 312 12.96 -6.97 -4.53
CA THR A 312 13.80 -7.01 -5.73
C THR A 312 13.83 -8.38 -6.37
N LEU A 313 14.00 -8.40 -7.69
CA LEU A 313 14.42 -9.59 -8.44
C LEU A 313 15.91 -9.46 -8.78
N ARG A 314 16.64 -10.57 -8.71
CA ARG A 314 18.02 -10.62 -9.17
C ARG A 314 18.21 -11.67 -10.24
N VAL A 315 18.92 -11.29 -11.28
CA VAL A 315 19.33 -12.17 -12.38
C VAL A 315 20.78 -12.56 -12.16
N TRP A 316 21.03 -13.86 -12.05
CA TRP A 316 22.34 -14.44 -11.75
C TRP A 316 22.86 -15.17 -12.96
N ASP A 317 24.13 -14.95 -13.26
CA ASP A 317 24.92 -15.83 -14.12
C ASP A 317 25.43 -17.00 -13.25
N LEU A 318 25.03 -18.22 -13.59
CA LEU A 318 25.38 -19.43 -12.86
C LEU A 318 26.82 -19.90 -13.14
N GLU A 319 27.41 -19.51 -14.26
CA GLU A 319 28.81 -19.86 -14.58
C GLU A 319 29.79 -19.02 -13.76
N THR A 320 29.54 -17.71 -13.67
CA THR A 320 30.40 -16.77 -12.94
C THR A 320 29.98 -16.55 -11.48
N GLY A 321 28.73 -16.84 -11.14
CA GLY A 321 28.14 -16.53 -9.83
C GLY A 321 27.88 -15.05 -9.59
N GLN A 322 27.92 -14.22 -10.63
CA GLN A 322 27.69 -12.77 -10.52
C GLN A 322 26.22 -12.40 -10.74
N CYS A 323 25.78 -11.34 -10.04
CA CYS A 323 24.48 -10.73 -10.27
C CYS A 323 24.58 -9.79 -11.47
N LEU A 324 23.90 -10.13 -12.57
CA LEU A 324 23.86 -9.35 -13.80
C LEU A 324 22.96 -8.12 -13.67
N TYR A 325 21.75 -8.32 -13.13
CA TYR A 325 20.74 -7.27 -12.99
C TYR A 325 20.03 -7.36 -11.64
N ILE A 326 19.73 -6.20 -11.07
CA ILE A 326 18.81 -6.02 -9.95
C ILE A 326 17.58 -5.32 -10.54
N LEU A 327 16.44 -6.01 -10.58
CA LEU A 327 15.19 -5.49 -11.11
C LEU A 327 14.36 -4.96 -9.96
N GLU A 328 14.26 -3.64 -9.89
CA GLU A 328 13.49 -2.88 -8.91
C GLU A 328 12.18 -2.41 -9.56
N GLY A 329 11.09 -2.36 -8.78
CA GLY A 329 9.79 -1.86 -9.26
C GLY A 329 8.55 -2.56 -8.69
N HIS A 330 8.70 -3.67 -7.95
CA HIS A 330 7.63 -4.20 -7.10
C HIS A 330 7.63 -3.45 -5.76
N THR A 331 6.44 -3.21 -5.19
CA THR A 331 6.30 -2.50 -3.90
C THR A 331 6.06 -3.47 -2.74
N GLY A 332 6.14 -4.77 -2.97
CA GLY A 332 5.99 -5.82 -1.96
C GLY A 332 6.86 -7.04 -2.25
N PRO A 333 6.94 -8.00 -1.31
CA PRO A 333 7.66 -9.26 -1.50
C PRO A 333 7.30 -9.99 -2.80
N ILE A 334 8.27 -10.73 -3.35
CA ILE A 334 8.13 -11.41 -4.63
C ILE A 334 8.14 -12.93 -4.43
N ASP A 335 6.96 -13.53 -4.53
CA ASP A 335 6.74 -14.95 -4.25
C ASP A 335 6.73 -15.83 -5.51
N GLY A 336 6.31 -15.28 -6.66
CA GLY A 336 6.19 -16.01 -7.93
C GLY A 336 7.18 -15.51 -8.98
N VAL A 337 7.93 -16.42 -9.61
CA VAL A 337 8.89 -16.09 -10.69
C VAL A 337 8.81 -17.17 -11.76
N ALA A 338 8.65 -16.78 -13.02
CA ALA A 338 8.62 -17.69 -14.16
C ALA A 338 9.31 -17.09 -15.39
N ILE A 339 10.08 -17.90 -16.11
CA ILE A 339 10.82 -17.49 -17.32
C ILE A 339 10.16 -18.13 -18.54
N THR A 340 10.03 -17.38 -19.64
CA THR A 340 9.52 -17.94 -20.89
C THR A 340 10.45 -19.02 -21.44
N PRO A 341 9.92 -20.01 -22.19
CA PRO A 341 10.74 -21.08 -22.78
C PRO A 341 11.88 -20.59 -23.69
N ASP A 342 11.76 -19.39 -24.27
CA ASP A 342 12.78 -18.75 -25.10
C ASP A 342 13.79 -17.90 -24.31
N ALA A 343 13.67 -17.85 -22.98
CA ALA A 343 14.51 -17.11 -22.04
C ALA A 343 14.58 -15.58 -22.26
N LYS A 344 13.65 -15.00 -23.02
CA LYS A 344 13.64 -13.55 -23.30
C LYS A 344 12.83 -12.74 -22.30
N ILE A 345 11.78 -13.33 -21.75
CA ILE A 345 10.82 -12.65 -20.90
C ILE A 345 10.77 -13.34 -19.55
N LEU A 346 10.76 -12.53 -18.49
CA LEU A 346 10.52 -12.95 -17.13
C LEU A 346 9.18 -12.40 -16.66
N VAL A 347 8.40 -13.19 -15.94
CA VAL A 347 7.18 -12.74 -15.26
C VAL A 347 7.33 -12.98 -13.77
N SER A 348 7.03 -11.95 -12.99
CA SER A 348 7.02 -12.01 -11.53
C SER A 348 5.63 -11.70 -10.98
N GLY A 349 5.28 -12.34 -9.87
CA GLY A 349 4.09 -12.06 -9.07
C GLY A 349 4.49 -11.68 -7.65
N SER A 350 3.83 -10.67 -7.11
CA SER A 350 4.19 -10.04 -5.83
C SER A 350 2.99 -9.86 -4.91
N ASP A 351 3.28 -9.62 -3.64
CA ASP A 351 2.36 -9.13 -2.61
C ASP A 351 1.78 -7.74 -2.95
N ASP A 352 2.36 -7.01 -3.91
CA ASP A 352 1.75 -5.78 -4.44
C ASP A 352 0.49 -6.02 -5.29
N LYS A 353 0.04 -7.28 -5.40
CA LYS A 353 -1.17 -7.72 -6.13
C LYS A 353 -1.06 -7.62 -7.64
N THR A 354 0.13 -7.33 -8.16
CA THR A 354 0.38 -7.21 -9.60
C THR A 354 1.27 -8.33 -10.11
N LEU A 355 1.22 -8.54 -11.42
CA LEU A 355 2.29 -9.25 -12.12
C LEU A 355 3.09 -8.24 -12.95
N LYS A 356 4.42 -8.38 -12.96
CA LYS A 356 5.29 -7.57 -13.83
C LYS A 356 6.00 -8.46 -14.84
N VAL A 357 6.11 -7.95 -16.05
CA VAL A 357 6.78 -8.59 -17.19
C VAL A 357 8.06 -7.84 -17.49
N TRP A 358 9.18 -8.55 -17.46
CA TRP A 358 10.53 -8.00 -17.59
C TRP A 358 11.20 -8.55 -18.84
N ASP A 359 11.96 -7.69 -19.50
CA ASP A 359 12.87 -8.09 -20.57
C ASP A 359 14.21 -8.54 -19.97
N MET A 360 14.61 -9.79 -20.23
CA MET A 360 15.84 -10.37 -19.68
C MET A 360 17.12 -9.81 -20.31
N ALA A 361 17.05 -9.22 -21.50
CA ALA A 361 18.21 -8.63 -22.16
C ALA A 361 18.54 -7.24 -21.60
N THR A 362 17.51 -6.44 -21.29
CA THR A 362 17.69 -5.07 -20.79
C THR A 362 17.51 -4.92 -19.28
N GLY A 363 16.88 -5.90 -18.61
CA GLY A 363 16.49 -5.79 -17.21
C GLY A 363 15.35 -4.78 -16.98
N GLN A 364 14.57 -4.43 -18.01
CA GLN A 364 13.53 -3.41 -17.90
C GLN A 364 12.14 -4.04 -17.75
N CYS A 365 11.31 -3.43 -16.89
CA CYS A 365 9.88 -3.74 -16.81
C CYS A 365 9.18 -3.23 -18.08
N ARG A 366 8.57 -4.15 -18.83
CA ARG A 366 7.84 -3.89 -20.07
C ARG A 366 6.34 -3.75 -19.84
N ALA A 367 5.76 -4.53 -18.93
CA ALA A 367 4.33 -4.51 -18.68
C ALA A 367 3.97 -4.82 -17.23
N THR A 368 2.86 -4.27 -16.75
CA THR A 368 2.25 -4.61 -15.46
C THR A 368 0.83 -5.13 -15.71
N PHE A 369 0.47 -6.29 -15.16
CA PHE A 369 -0.87 -6.86 -15.26
C PHE A 369 -1.61 -6.66 -13.93
N GLU A 370 -2.73 -5.95 -13.99
CA GLU A 370 -3.60 -5.64 -12.85
C GLU A 370 -4.88 -6.47 -12.91
N GLY A 371 -5.30 -7.01 -11.77
CA GLY A 371 -6.61 -7.65 -11.65
C GLY A 371 -6.76 -8.70 -10.54
N HIS A 372 -5.69 -9.06 -9.84
CA HIS A 372 -5.79 -9.76 -8.54
C HIS A 372 -6.16 -8.77 -7.44
N THR A 373 -6.86 -9.24 -6.40
CA THR A 373 -7.29 -8.39 -5.27
C THR A 373 -6.43 -8.57 -4.02
N ASP A 374 -5.56 -9.57 -4.02
CA ASP A 374 -4.66 -9.95 -2.92
C ASP A 374 -3.35 -10.55 -3.46
N TYR A 375 -2.41 -10.91 -2.57
CA TYR A 375 -1.03 -11.31 -2.89
C TYR A 375 -0.92 -12.40 -3.97
N VAL A 376 0.04 -12.26 -4.88
CA VAL A 376 0.28 -13.24 -5.95
C VAL A 376 1.38 -14.22 -5.54
N ASN A 377 0.98 -15.39 -5.04
CA ASN A 377 1.89 -16.37 -4.44
C ASN A 377 2.74 -17.14 -5.48
N ARG A 378 2.18 -17.44 -6.66
CA ARG A 378 2.87 -18.22 -7.71
C ARG A 378 2.47 -17.78 -9.10
N VAL A 379 3.43 -17.91 -10.02
CA VAL A 379 3.27 -17.63 -11.44
C VAL A 379 3.84 -18.81 -12.24
N ALA A 380 3.17 -19.21 -13.31
CA ALA A 380 3.66 -20.21 -14.25
C ALA A 380 3.36 -19.75 -15.69
N ILE A 381 4.23 -20.10 -16.63
CA ILE A 381 4.06 -19.78 -18.05
C ILE A 381 3.74 -21.08 -18.80
N THR A 382 2.80 -21.02 -19.74
CA THR A 382 2.45 -22.17 -20.56
C THR A 382 3.62 -22.60 -21.46
N PRO A 383 3.73 -23.89 -21.83
CA PRO A 383 4.84 -24.38 -22.67
C PRO A 383 4.94 -23.71 -24.05
N ASP A 384 3.83 -23.17 -24.56
CA ASP A 384 3.77 -22.37 -25.80
C ASP A 384 4.37 -20.95 -25.65
N GLY A 385 4.64 -20.50 -24.41
CA GLY A 385 5.15 -19.17 -24.09
C GLY A 385 4.14 -18.04 -24.26
N GLN A 386 2.87 -18.34 -24.55
CA GLN A 386 1.86 -17.33 -24.90
C GLN A 386 0.97 -16.91 -23.73
N ARG A 387 0.81 -17.76 -22.71
CA ARG A 387 -0.10 -17.52 -21.58
C ARG A 387 0.65 -17.59 -20.25
N VAL A 388 0.18 -16.78 -19.32
CA VAL A 388 0.64 -16.76 -17.92
C VAL A 388 -0.51 -17.21 -17.05
N VAL A 389 -0.24 -18.07 -16.08
CA VAL A 389 -1.22 -18.43 -15.05
C VAL A 389 -0.69 -17.98 -13.70
N SER A 390 -1.54 -17.35 -12.90
CA SER A 390 -1.20 -16.86 -11.57
C SER A 390 -2.15 -17.38 -10.52
N ALA A 391 -1.59 -17.73 -9.37
CA ALA A 391 -2.29 -18.13 -8.16
C ALA A 391 -2.16 -17.03 -7.10
N SER A 392 -3.28 -16.66 -6.49
CA SER A 392 -3.33 -15.57 -5.52
C SER A 392 -3.97 -15.99 -4.21
N HIS A 393 -3.67 -15.20 -3.19
CA HIS A 393 -4.31 -15.19 -1.88
C HIS A 393 -5.79 -14.78 -1.97
N ASP A 394 -6.22 -14.19 -3.09
CA ASP A 394 -7.63 -13.84 -3.39
C ASP A 394 -8.54 -15.05 -3.67
N LYS A 395 -8.00 -16.27 -3.52
CA LYS A 395 -8.68 -17.56 -3.72
C LYS A 395 -9.00 -17.86 -5.19
N THR A 396 -8.45 -17.10 -6.12
CA THR A 396 -8.63 -17.29 -7.56
C THR A 396 -7.33 -17.70 -8.25
N VAL A 397 -7.50 -18.32 -9.41
CA VAL A 397 -6.41 -18.54 -10.37
C VAL A 397 -6.78 -17.78 -11.64
N LYS A 398 -5.90 -16.90 -12.12
CA LYS A 398 -6.14 -16.12 -13.34
C LYS A 398 -5.25 -16.58 -14.47
N VAL A 399 -5.82 -16.59 -15.69
CA VAL A 399 -5.10 -16.92 -16.92
C VAL A 399 -5.00 -15.66 -17.76
N TRP A 400 -3.79 -15.28 -18.13
CA TRP A 400 -3.45 -14.08 -18.86
C TRP A 400 -2.83 -14.42 -20.21
N GLU A 401 -3.08 -13.60 -21.21
CA GLU A 401 -2.33 -13.61 -22.46
C GLU A 401 -1.08 -12.73 -22.31
N LEU A 402 0.12 -13.29 -22.51
CA LEU A 402 1.39 -12.60 -22.24
C LEU A 402 1.60 -11.40 -23.18
N ALA A 403 1.20 -11.53 -24.45
CA ALA A 403 1.39 -10.47 -25.44
C ALA A 403 0.53 -9.23 -25.17
N THR A 404 -0.62 -9.41 -24.51
CA THR A 404 -1.65 -8.38 -24.38
C THR A 404 -1.99 -8.00 -22.95
N GLY A 405 -1.60 -8.83 -21.98
CA GLY A 405 -2.01 -8.70 -20.58
C GLY A 405 -3.51 -8.95 -20.34
N ARG A 406 -4.26 -9.40 -21.36
CA ARG A 406 -5.69 -9.67 -21.23
C ARG A 406 -5.91 -10.85 -20.28
N CYS A 407 -6.79 -10.68 -19.29
CA CYS A 407 -7.26 -11.78 -18.46
C CYS A 407 -8.28 -12.60 -19.28
N LEU A 408 -7.87 -13.80 -19.68
CA LEU A 408 -8.66 -14.74 -20.49
C LEU A 408 -9.68 -15.50 -19.64
N ALA A 409 -9.35 -15.80 -18.38
CA ALA A 409 -10.24 -16.51 -17.46
C ALA A 409 -9.89 -16.22 -16.00
N THR A 410 -10.92 -16.17 -15.13
CA THR A 410 -10.76 -16.12 -13.67
C THR A 410 -11.40 -17.37 -13.06
N LEU A 411 -10.57 -18.34 -12.71
CA LEU A 411 -11.00 -19.63 -12.16
C LEU A 411 -11.34 -19.48 -10.68
N ARG A 412 -12.62 -19.47 -10.35
CA ARG A 412 -13.14 -19.33 -8.98
C ARG A 412 -13.55 -20.68 -8.40
N GLY A 413 -13.25 -20.92 -7.13
CA GLY A 413 -13.83 -22.07 -6.43
C GLY A 413 -13.08 -22.52 -5.18
N HIS A 414 -11.81 -22.14 -4.99
CA HIS A 414 -11.09 -22.42 -3.75
C HIS A 414 -11.70 -21.65 -2.57
N THR A 415 -11.60 -22.22 -1.38
CA THR A 415 -12.16 -21.67 -0.14
C THR A 415 -11.17 -20.81 0.63
N GLY A 416 -9.88 -21.07 0.42
CA GLY A 416 -8.75 -20.35 0.99
C GLY A 416 -7.73 -19.97 -0.08
N SER A 417 -6.57 -19.52 0.38
CA SER A 417 -5.49 -18.98 -0.44
C SER A 417 -4.87 -20.05 -1.34
N VAL A 418 -4.51 -19.68 -2.57
CA VAL A 418 -3.89 -20.61 -3.52
C VAL A 418 -2.38 -20.49 -3.44
N PHE A 419 -1.70 -21.55 -3.02
CA PHE A 419 -0.25 -21.53 -2.72
C PHE A 419 0.60 -22.16 -3.82
N GLY A 420 0.08 -23.20 -4.49
CA GLY A 420 0.81 -23.96 -5.50
C GLY A 420 0.12 -23.93 -6.85
N LEU A 421 0.92 -23.92 -7.90
CA LEU A 421 0.47 -23.87 -9.28
C LEU A 421 1.38 -24.73 -10.16
N ALA A 422 0.80 -25.60 -10.99
CA ALA A 422 1.54 -26.35 -12.00
C ALA A 422 0.72 -26.53 -13.28
N ILE A 423 1.38 -26.41 -14.43
CA ILE A 423 0.77 -26.56 -15.75
C ILE A 423 1.18 -27.92 -16.31
N THR A 424 0.22 -28.60 -16.95
CA THR A 424 0.48 -29.84 -17.67
C THR A 424 1.39 -29.60 -18.89
N PRO A 425 2.27 -30.56 -19.25
CA PRO A 425 3.20 -30.39 -20.38
C PRO A 425 2.53 -30.13 -21.74
N ASP A 426 1.28 -30.53 -21.91
CA ASP A 426 0.49 -30.26 -23.11
C ASP A 426 -0.12 -28.84 -23.14
N GLY A 427 0.01 -28.08 -22.05
CA GLY A 427 -0.50 -26.72 -21.91
C GLY A 427 -2.03 -26.62 -21.87
N LYS A 428 -2.74 -27.73 -21.61
CA LYS A 428 -4.21 -27.77 -21.64
C LYS A 428 -4.84 -27.69 -20.26
N GLN A 429 -4.14 -28.09 -19.21
CA GLN A 429 -4.68 -28.12 -17.85
C GLN A 429 -3.75 -27.44 -16.86
N VAL A 430 -4.36 -26.83 -15.85
CA VAL A 430 -3.66 -26.28 -14.70
C VAL A 430 -4.13 -26.96 -13.42
N ILE A 431 -3.17 -27.32 -12.57
CA ILE A 431 -3.41 -27.80 -11.21
C ILE A 431 -3.06 -26.70 -10.23
N SER A 432 -3.95 -26.47 -9.29
CA SER A 432 -3.82 -25.45 -8.24
C SER A 432 -4.02 -26.08 -6.87
N SER A 433 -3.23 -25.68 -5.88
CA SER A 433 -3.31 -26.18 -4.52
C SER A 433 -3.79 -25.09 -3.56
N SER A 434 -4.78 -25.41 -2.74
CA SER A 434 -5.33 -24.51 -1.72
C SER A 434 -5.94 -25.33 -0.60
N ASP A 435 -5.74 -24.86 0.64
CA ASP A 435 -6.16 -25.57 1.85
C ASP A 435 -5.76 -27.05 1.75
N LYS A 436 -6.69 -27.98 1.99
CA LYS A 436 -6.46 -29.43 1.95
C LYS A 436 -6.68 -30.07 0.58
N THR A 437 -6.84 -29.26 -0.46
CA THR A 437 -7.35 -29.72 -1.77
C THR A 437 -6.47 -29.29 -2.93
N LEU A 438 -6.44 -30.15 -3.95
CA LEU A 438 -5.92 -29.80 -5.27
C LEU A 438 -7.10 -29.71 -6.24
N ARG A 439 -7.08 -28.73 -7.13
CA ARG A 439 -8.08 -28.58 -8.19
C ARG A 439 -7.41 -28.57 -9.55
N VAL A 440 -7.99 -29.34 -10.47
CA VAL A 440 -7.60 -29.42 -11.87
C VAL A 440 -8.59 -28.61 -12.70
N TRP A 441 -8.08 -27.74 -13.55
CA TRP A 441 -8.86 -26.86 -14.41
C TRP A 441 -8.43 -27.05 -15.86
N ASP A 442 -9.38 -26.99 -16.79
CA ASP A 442 -9.07 -26.96 -18.21
C ASP A 442 -8.84 -25.50 -18.64
N LEU A 443 -7.73 -25.24 -19.32
CA LEU A 443 -7.38 -23.91 -19.83
C LEU A 443 -8.19 -23.61 -21.11
N PRO A 444 -8.68 -22.38 -21.29
CA PRO A 444 -9.39 -21.99 -22.50
C PRO A 444 -8.49 -22.14 -23.73
N THR A 445 -9.06 -22.65 -24.82
CA THR A 445 -8.42 -22.69 -26.14
C THR A 445 -8.34 -21.29 -26.75
N PRO A 446 -7.29 -20.96 -27.52
CA PRO A 446 -7.07 -19.62 -28.07
C PRO A 446 -8.21 -19.08 -28.95
N ASP A 447 -9.03 -19.95 -29.54
CA ASP A 447 -10.15 -19.56 -30.42
C ASP A 447 -11.43 -19.12 -29.69
N VAL A 448 -11.49 -19.24 -28.35
CA VAL A 448 -12.64 -18.83 -27.55
C VAL A 448 -12.34 -17.47 -26.93
N THR A 449 -12.56 -16.39 -27.70
CA THR A 449 -12.58 -15.03 -27.18
C THR A 449 -13.87 -14.81 -26.39
N ILE A 450 -13.90 -15.24 -25.14
CA ILE A 450 -14.86 -14.74 -24.16
C ILE A 450 -14.31 -13.40 -23.68
N GLY A 451 -14.98 -12.33 -24.09
CA GLY A 451 -14.51 -10.96 -23.91
C GLY A 451 -14.33 -10.58 -22.44
N SER A 452 -13.09 -10.24 -22.08
CA SER A 452 -12.86 -8.99 -21.37
C SER A 452 -12.10 -8.08 -22.34
N GLU A 453 -12.70 -6.94 -22.70
CA GLU A 453 -11.95 -5.86 -23.33
C GLU A 453 -10.97 -5.32 -22.27
N ALA A 454 -9.81 -5.97 -22.12
CA ALA A 454 -8.75 -5.40 -21.30
C ALA A 454 -8.21 -4.18 -22.05
N THR A 455 -8.31 -3.04 -21.40
CA THR A 455 -7.76 -1.80 -21.93
C THR A 455 -6.29 -1.75 -21.53
N ARG A 456 -5.42 -1.44 -22.49
CA ARG A 456 -4.03 -1.15 -22.20
C ARG A 456 -3.86 0.34 -22.10
N TYR A 457 -3.24 0.80 -21.04
CA TYR A 457 -2.84 2.18 -20.93
C TYR A 457 -1.37 2.28 -20.54
N THR A 458 -0.73 3.37 -20.94
CA THR A 458 0.58 3.75 -20.42
C THR A 458 0.47 5.15 -19.83
N ASN A 459 1.00 5.31 -18.63
CA ASN A 459 0.96 6.56 -17.90
C ASN A 459 2.32 7.24 -18.00
N ALA A 460 2.31 8.51 -18.35
CA ALA A 460 3.48 9.37 -18.25
C ALA A 460 3.25 10.42 -17.17
N LYS A 461 4.10 10.39 -16.14
CA LYS A 461 4.15 11.43 -15.11
C LYS A 461 4.99 12.59 -15.62
N VAL A 462 4.35 13.73 -15.82
CA VAL A 462 4.98 14.99 -16.24
C VAL A 462 4.96 15.93 -15.06
N VAL A 463 6.14 16.37 -14.62
CA VAL A 463 6.28 17.25 -13.47
C VAL A 463 6.59 18.67 -13.93
N LEU A 464 5.83 19.63 -13.41
CA LEU A 464 6.01 21.06 -13.63
C LEU A 464 6.65 21.68 -12.39
N VAL A 465 7.90 22.11 -12.50
CA VAL A 465 8.71 22.67 -11.39
C VAL A 465 9.25 24.04 -11.73
N GLY A 466 9.43 24.87 -10.71
CA GLY A 466 9.96 26.22 -10.85
C GLY A 466 9.63 27.09 -9.64
N GLU A 467 10.28 28.24 -9.52
CA GLU A 467 10.12 29.14 -8.37
C GLU A 467 8.69 29.70 -8.23
N SER A 468 8.38 30.27 -7.07
CA SER A 468 7.12 30.97 -6.86
C SER A 468 6.98 32.13 -7.85
N GLY A 469 5.80 32.31 -8.42
CA GLY A 469 5.57 33.43 -9.34
C GLY A 469 6.12 33.25 -10.76
N VAL A 470 6.61 32.09 -11.19
CA VAL A 470 6.99 31.89 -12.62
C VAL A 470 5.78 31.60 -13.55
N GLY A 471 4.56 31.52 -13.00
CA GLY A 471 3.31 31.33 -13.77
C GLY A 471 2.90 29.89 -14.05
N LYS A 472 3.37 28.92 -13.25
CA LYS A 472 3.13 27.48 -13.43
C LYS A 472 1.66 27.09 -13.44
N THR A 473 0.88 27.47 -12.43
CA THR A 473 -0.55 27.11 -12.34
C THR A 473 -1.37 27.69 -13.48
N GLY A 474 -1.10 28.94 -13.86
CA GLY A 474 -1.72 29.52 -15.05
C GLY A 474 -1.37 28.75 -16.33
N LEU A 475 -0.14 28.23 -16.44
CA LEU A 475 0.28 27.37 -17.55
C LEU A 475 -0.37 25.98 -17.48
N ALA A 476 -0.44 25.35 -16.30
CA ALA A 476 -1.07 24.05 -16.07
C ALA A 476 -2.56 24.08 -16.42
N LEU A 477 -3.31 25.05 -15.90
CA LEU A 477 -4.74 25.26 -16.22
C LEU A 477 -4.95 25.49 -17.72
N ARG A 478 -4.04 26.21 -18.37
CA ARG A 478 -4.10 26.45 -19.81
C ARG A 478 -3.79 25.20 -20.62
N LEU A 479 -2.87 24.35 -20.16
CA LEU A 479 -2.53 23.10 -20.84
C LEU A 479 -3.63 22.03 -20.66
N CYS A 480 -4.22 21.92 -19.48
CA CYS A 480 -5.16 20.85 -19.15
C CYS A 480 -6.63 21.22 -19.42
N ARG A 481 -7.03 22.46 -19.13
CA ARG A 481 -8.45 22.91 -19.20
C ARG A 481 -8.71 23.98 -20.27
N ASP A 482 -7.69 24.34 -21.05
CA ASP A 482 -7.71 25.45 -22.02
C ASP A 482 -8.25 26.79 -21.44
N ARG A 483 -8.19 26.96 -20.12
CA ARG A 483 -8.68 28.14 -19.39
C ARG A 483 -7.50 28.88 -18.74
N TRP A 484 -7.63 30.20 -18.63
CA TRP A 484 -6.71 31.02 -17.84
C TRP A 484 -7.43 31.64 -16.65
N GLU A 485 -6.80 31.57 -15.47
CA GLU A 485 -7.22 32.25 -14.25
C GLU A 485 -6.06 33.03 -13.65
N ALA A 486 -6.38 34.17 -13.03
CA ALA A 486 -5.40 34.96 -12.30
C ALA A 486 -5.09 34.29 -10.96
N THR A 487 -4.02 33.49 -10.93
CA THR A 487 -3.54 32.84 -9.70
C THR A 487 -2.32 33.59 -9.15
N GLU A 488 -2.37 33.99 -7.88
CA GLU A 488 -1.24 34.68 -7.23
C GLU A 488 -0.09 33.72 -6.89
N SER A 489 -0.40 32.49 -6.44
CA SER A 489 0.57 31.40 -6.24
C SER A 489 -0.10 30.03 -6.07
N THR A 490 0.55 28.96 -6.54
CA THR A 490 0.16 27.57 -6.31
C THR A 490 0.31 27.22 -4.84
N HIS A 491 -0.70 26.59 -4.26
CA HIS A 491 -0.67 26.08 -2.88
C HIS A 491 -0.74 24.55 -2.91
N GLY A 492 0.39 23.90 -2.70
CA GLY A 492 0.48 22.44 -2.69
C GLY A 492 0.98 21.84 -4.00
N MET A 493 0.33 20.75 -4.38
CA MET A 493 0.60 19.96 -5.57
C MET A 493 -0.75 19.75 -6.22
N GLU A 494 -0.87 20.11 -7.49
CA GLU A 494 -2.10 19.88 -8.26
C GLU A 494 -1.83 18.83 -9.33
N VAL A 495 -2.73 17.85 -9.45
CA VAL A 495 -2.56 16.73 -10.39
C VAL A 495 -3.72 16.74 -11.37
N GLU A 496 -3.40 16.98 -12.64
CA GLU A 496 -4.42 17.05 -13.69
C GLU A 496 -4.07 16.14 -14.88
N ARG A 497 -5.12 15.59 -15.51
CA ARG A 497 -4.97 14.84 -16.75
C ARG A 497 -4.74 15.79 -17.92
N LEU A 498 -3.63 15.64 -18.62
CA LEU A 498 -3.32 16.40 -19.84
C LEU A 498 -3.87 15.65 -21.06
N ALA A 499 -4.78 16.29 -21.80
CA ALA A 499 -5.24 15.79 -23.10
C ALA A 499 -4.18 16.06 -24.18
N LEU A 500 -3.64 15.00 -24.77
CA LEU A 500 -2.73 15.12 -25.92
C LEU A 500 -3.54 15.31 -27.22
N PRO A 501 -3.00 16.07 -28.20
CA PRO A 501 -3.65 16.20 -29.50
C PRO A 501 -3.79 14.81 -30.16
N SER A 502 -5.03 14.45 -30.51
CA SER A 502 -5.36 13.16 -31.11
C SER A 502 -4.68 13.04 -32.48
N SER A 503 -4.12 11.87 -32.80
CA SER A 503 -3.51 11.55 -34.10
C SER A 503 -4.51 11.52 -35.28
N THR A 504 -5.76 11.92 -35.06
CA THR A 504 -6.86 11.91 -36.03
C THR A 504 -7.38 13.32 -36.29
N MET A 505 -6.57 14.16 -36.92
CA MET A 505 -7.08 15.32 -37.66
C MET A 505 -7.34 14.91 -39.11
N GLY A 506 -8.60 14.61 -39.41
CA GLY A 506 -9.12 14.59 -40.77
C GLY A 506 -8.93 15.98 -41.38
N VAL A 507 -8.21 16.03 -42.50
CA VAL A 507 -8.00 17.22 -43.31
C VAL A 507 -9.37 17.80 -43.72
N PRO A 508 -9.68 19.09 -43.45
CA PRO A 508 -10.72 19.78 -44.19
C PRO A 508 -10.20 20.07 -45.60
N MET A 509 -10.62 19.25 -46.56
CA MET A 509 -10.48 19.53 -47.98
C MET A 509 -11.36 20.72 -48.35
N MET A 510 -10.76 21.88 -48.66
CA MET A 510 -10.95 22.66 -49.89
C MET A 510 -10.49 24.12 -49.73
N GLY A 511 -9.57 24.53 -50.62
CA GLY A 511 -9.13 25.91 -50.80
C GLY A 511 -7.74 26.00 -51.41
N THR A 512 -7.63 25.89 -52.74
CA THR A 512 -6.38 25.95 -53.52
C THR A 512 -5.56 27.23 -53.33
N PRO A 513 -4.21 27.17 -53.49
CA PRO A 513 -3.28 28.23 -53.11
C PRO A 513 -3.01 29.23 -54.25
N MET A 514 -2.74 30.50 -53.90
CA MET A 514 -2.11 31.48 -54.78
C MET A 514 -0.65 31.70 -54.36
N MET A 515 0.25 31.63 -55.34
CA MET A 515 1.71 31.60 -55.23
C MET A 515 2.35 32.90 -54.70
N GLY A 516 3.48 32.73 -53.98
CA GLY A 516 4.51 33.74 -53.70
C GLY A 516 5.60 33.24 -52.72
N THR A 517 6.73 32.76 -53.25
CA THR A 517 7.94 32.14 -52.62
C THR A 517 8.82 33.08 -51.74
N PRO A 518 9.93 32.62 -51.10
CA PRO A 518 10.10 31.62 -50.02
C PRO A 518 11.03 32.10 -48.87
N MET A 519 11.02 31.53 -47.66
CA MET A 519 12.19 31.52 -46.75
C MET A 519 12.25 30.23 -45.92
N MET A 520 13.47 29.71 -45.76
CA MET A 520 13.84 28.38 -45.27
C MET A 520 13.25 28.05 -43.90
N GLY A 521 12.39 27.03 -43.85
CA GLY A 521 12.02 26.28 -42.66
C GLY A 521 12.22 24.79 -42.94
N THR A 522 13.10 24.16 -42.17
CA THR A 522 13.39 22.72 -42.21
C THR A 522 12.12 21.89 -42.12
N ALA A 523 11.97 20.97 -43.06
CA ALA A 523 10.79 20.15 -43.30
C ALA A 523 10.34 19.36 -42.05
N LEU A 524 9.12 19.63 -41.59
CA LEU A 524 8.31 18.74 -40.76
C LEU A 524 8.00 17.48 -41.58
N ARG A 525 8.69 16.38 -41.30
CA ARG A 525 8.32 15.06 -41.79
C ARG A 525 7.05 14.59 -41.08
N ALA A 526 6.10 14.15 -41.89
CA ALA A 526 4.83 13.59 -41.49
C ALA A 526 4.97 12.46 -40.45
N PHE A 527 4.03 12.44 -39.52
CA PHE A 527 3.87 11.47 -38.45
C PHE A 527 3.72 10.05 -38.99
N ALA A 528 4.71 9.22 -38.70
CA ALA A 528 4.57 7.77 -38.66
C ALA A 528 5.51 7.26 -37.55
N HIS A 529 4.96 7.02 -36.36
CA HIS A 529 5.66 6.23 -35.35
C HIS A 529 5.54 4.75 -35.76
N PRO A 530 6.65 4.01 -35.92
CA PRO A 530 6.62 2.64 -36.37
C PRO A 530 6.52 1.68 -35.18
N THR A 531 5.34 1.51 -34.59
CA THR A 531 5.01 0.32 -33.78
C THR A 531 3.51 0.01 -33.91
N GLY A 532 3.19 -1.13 -34.53
CA GLY A 532 1.82 -1.54 -34.87
C GLY A 532 1.03 -2.10 -33.69
N VAL A 533 0.54 -1.26 -32.79
CA VAL A 533 -0.51 -1.62 -31.83
C VAL A 533 -1.47 -0.44 -31.65
N ASP A 534 -2.57 -0.43 -32.41
CA ASP A 534 -3.61 0.62 -32.45
C ASP A 534 -4.50 0.69 -31.17
N ASP A 535 -4.14 0.00 -30.08
CA ASP A 535 -5.01 -0.24 -28.90
C ASP A 535 -4.37 0.16 -27.54
N LEU A 536 -3.34 1.01 -27.56
CA LEU A 536 -2.66 1.51 -26.34
C LEU A 536 -3.10 2.95 -26.03
N GLU A 537 -3.92 3.11 -24.99
CA GLU A 537 -4.28 4.44 -24.47
C GLU A 537 -3.07 5.09 -23.80
N ARG A 538 -2.82 6.37 -24.10
CA ARG A 538 -1.72 7.12 -23.49
C ARG A 538 -2.32 8.18 -22.58
N GLU A 539 -2.05 8.08 -21.29
CA GLU A 539 -2.47 9.07 -20.31
C GLU A 539 -1.25 9.85 -19.84
N VAL A 540 -1.39 11.17 -19.82
CA VAL A 540 -0.38 12.07 -19.27
C VAL A 540 -0.97 12.73 -18.04
N TRP A 541 -0.26 12.60 -16.92
CA TRP A 541 -0.62 13.26 -15.67
C TRP A 541 0.37 14.40 -15.46
N LEU A 542 -0.14 15.63 -15.46
CA LEU A 542 0.62 16.84 -15.20
C LEU A 542 0.54 17.17 -13.71
N TRP A 543 1.71 17.22 -13.07
CA TRP A 543 1.87 17.53 -11.65
C TRP A 543 2.42 18.94 -11.51
N ASP A 544 1.60 19.90 -11.07
CA ASP A 544 2.03 21.26 -10.76
C ASP A 544 2.51 21.36 -9.32
N PHE A 545 3.82 21.51 -9.14
CA PHE A 545 4.42 21.68 -7.82
C PHE A 545 4.56 23.16 -7.45
N ALA A 546 4.07 23.54 -6.28
CA ALA A 546 4.32 24.86 -5.72
C ALA A 546 5.82 25.17 -5.58
N GLY A 547 6.22 26.37 -6.01
CA GLY A 547 7.62 26.77 -6.01
C GLY A 547 8.15 27.28 -4.67
N GLN A 548 7.33 27.27 -3.61
CA GLN A 548 7.71 27.88 -2.34
C GLN A 548 8.64 26.94 -1.54
N PRO A 549 9.60 27.47 -0.78
CA PRO A 549 10.54 26.65 0.00
C PRO A 549 9.86 25.65 0.93
N ASP A 550 8.71 26.02 1.50
CA ASP A 550 7.97 25.22 2.49
C ASP A 550 7.41 23.91 1.91
N TYR A 551 7.25 23.82 0.58
CA TYR A 551 6.76 22.61 -0.09
C TYR A 551 7.87 21.71 -0.64
N ARG A 552 9.13 22.18 -0.71
CA ARG A 552 10.22 21.48 -1.39
C ARG A 552 10.44 20.07 -0.85
N LEU A 553 10.41 19.93 0.48
CA LEU A 553 10.56 18.65 1.16
C LEU A 553 9.36 17.72 0.95
N ILE A 554 8.16 18.28 0.74
CA ILE A 554 6.95 17.49 0.46
C ILE A 554 6.96 17.02 -1.00
N HIS A 555 7.33 17.89 -1.96
CA HIS A 555 7.32 17.56 -3.40
C HIS A 555 8.38 16.54 -3.79
N GLN A 556 9.54 16.53 -3.13
CA GLN A 556 10.58 15.52 -3.36
C GLN A 556 10.05 14.09 -3.21
N LEU A 557 9.09 13.90 -2.31
CA LEU A 557 8.47 12.61 -2.02
C LEU A 557 7.55 12.10 -3.15
N TYR A 558 7.28 12.94 -4.15
CA TYR A 558 6.43 12.66 -5.29
C TYR A 558 7.13 12.92 -6.62
N MET A 559 8.46 13.06 -6.63
CA MET A 559 9.25 13.25 -7.87
C MET A 559 9.79 11.93 -8.46
N ASP A 560 9.45 10.82 -7.83
CA ASP A 560 9.68 9.46 -8.29
C ASP A 560 8.98 9.17 -9.63
N GLU A 561 9.52 8.23 -10.41
CA GLU A 561 8.96 7.74 -11.68
C GLU A 561 8.62 8.86 -12.70
N THR A 562 9.33 9.99 -12.64
CA THR A 562 9.08 11.11 -13.56
C THR A 562 9.53 10.75 -14.98
N ALA A 563 8.61 10.84 -15.94
CA ALA A 563 8.90 10.59 -17.35
C ALA A 563 9.50 11.83 -18.02
N LEU A 564 8.98 13.02 -17.66
CA LEU A 564 9.40 14.31 -18.21
C LEU A 564 9.30 15.41 -17.14
N GLY A 565 10.40 16.14 -16.94
CA GLY A 565 10.45 17.35 -16.11
C GLY A 565 10.34 18.62 -16.96
N LEU A 566 9.35 19.46 -16.67
CA LEU A 566 9.18 20.79 -17.23
C LEU A 566 9.71 21.82 -16.22
N LEU A 567 10.91 22.36 -16.49
CA LEU A 567 11.52 23.37 -15.63
C LEU A 567 11.11 24.75 -16.13
N VAL A 568 10.21 25.40 -15.39
CA VAL A 568 9.68 26.73 -15.68
C VAL A 568 10.49 27.78 -14.94
N PHE A 569 10.97 28.79 -15.64
CA PHE A 569 11.69 29.92 -15.05
C PHE A 569 11.11 31.25 -15.54
N ASP A 570 11.35 32.31 -14.76
CA ASP A 570 11.03 33.67 -15.17
C ASP A 570 12.17 34.22 -16.06
N PRO A 571 11.89 34.56 -17.33
CA PRO A 571 12.90 35.07 -18.25
C PRO A 571 13.42 36.47 -17.89
N GLN A 572 12.82 37.14 -16.90
CA GLN A 572 13.20 38.49 -16.44
C GLN A 572 14.08 38.48 -15.18
N ASP A 573 14.29 37.33 -14.54
CA ASP A 573 15.10 37.19 -13.33
C ASP A 573 16.60 37.37 -13.61
N ASP A 574 17.34 37.90 -12.63
CA ASP A 574 18.77 38.20 -12.73
C ASP A 574 19.64 36.93 -12.69
N ASN A 575 19.17 35.86 -12.03
CA ASN A 575 19.91 34.58 -11.93
C ASN A 575 19.02 33.32 -11.98
N PRO A 576 18.36 33.02 -13.11
CA PRO A 576 17.46 31.86 -13.22
C PRO A 576 18.17 30.50 -13.13
N PHE A 577 19.48 30.43 -13.36
CA PHE A 577 20.21 29.16 -13.42
C PHE A 577 20.40 28.47 -12.06
N GLU A 578 20.36 29.23 -10.97
CA GLU A 578 20.51 28.69 -9.62
C GLU A 578 19.27 27.92 -9.19
N SER A 579 18.09 28.49 -9.42
CA SER A 579 16.81 27.83 -9.13
C SER A 579 16.57 26.61 -10.03
N ILE A 580 16.88 26.72 -11.32
CA ILE A 580 16.84 25.58 -12.27
C ILE A 580 17.78 24.47 -11.81
N GLY A 581 19.00 24.81 -11.37
CA GLY A 581 19.99 23.84 -10.91
C GLY A 581 19.56 23.05 -9.67
N TYR A 582 18.83 23.68 -8.75
CA TYR A 582 18.23 22.98 -7.61
C TYR A 582 17.18 21.95 -8.06
N TRP A 583 16.22 22.36 -8.88
CA TRP A 583 15.14 21.47 -9.33
C TRP A 583 15.62 20.35 -10.27
N ASP A 584 16.63 20.62 -11.10
CA ASP A 584 17.28 19.61 -11.94
C ASP A 584 17.94 18.51 -11.08
N LYS A 585 18.65 18.90 -10.01
CA LYS A 585 19.22 17.95 -9.06
C LYS A 585 18.15 17.21 -8.25
N ALA A 586 17.09 17.88 -7.84
CA ALA A 586 15.97 17.25 -7.13
C ALA A 586 15.30 16.19 -8.01
N LEU A 587 15.00 16.50 -9.27
CA LEU A 587 14.44 15.55 -10.25
C LEU A 587 15.38 14.37 -10.52
N GLY A 588 16.68 14.65 -10.71
CA GLY A 588 17.68 13.60 -10.91
C GLY A 588 17.93 12.72 -9.68
N THR A 589 17.65 13.22 -8.48
CA THR A 589 17.81 12.46 -7.22
C THR A 589 16.59 11.59 -6.94
N ALA A 590 15.39 12.13 -7.18
CA ALA A 590 14.13 11.47 -6.85
C ALA A 590 13.76 10.37 -7.84
N SER A 591 14.16 10.48 -9.11
CA SER A 591 13.87 9.47 -10.11
C SER A 591 15.02 8.48 -10.25
N GLU A 592 14.73 7.18 -10.16
CA GLU A 592 15.69 6.11 -10.50
C GLU A 592 16.17 6.20 -11.95
N ARG A 593 15.33 6.76 -12.82
CA ARG A 593 15.61 6.96 -14.25
C ARG A 593 15.82 8.44 -14.52
N GLU A 594 16.86 8.80 -15.25
CA GLU A 594 17.02 10.20 -15.63
C GLU A 594 15.84 10.65 -16.51
N PRO A 595 14.99 11.58 -16.04
CA PRO A 595 13.81 12.00 -16.78
C PRO A 595 14.24 12.78 -18.02
N ALA A 596 13.42 12.76 -19.07
CA ALA A 596 13.55 13.76 -20.12
C ALA A 596 13.33 15.15 -19.50
N LYS A 597 14.02 16.19 -19.96
CA LYS A 597 13.92 17.53 -19.37
C LYS A 597 13.65 18.56 -20.47
N LEU A 598 12.63 19.38 -20.29
CA LEU A 598 12.36 20.54 -21.14
C LEU A 598 12.46 21.81 -20.32
N LEU A 599 13.07 22.83 -20.92
CA LEU A 599 13.22 24.13 -20.32
C LEU A 599 12.15 25.08 -20.88
N VAL A 600 11.35 25.67 -20.00
CA VAL A 600 10.19 26.50 -20.39
C VAL A 600 10.33 27.90 -19.80
N ALA A 601 10.35 28.93 -20.65
CA ALA A 601 10.22 30.31 -20.19
C ALA A 601 8.73 30.62 -19.94
N GLY A 602 8.38 30.87 -18.68
CA GLY A 602 7.03 31.26 -18.26
C GLY A 602 6.82 32.77 -18.36
N ARG A 603 5.57 33.23 -18.36
CA ARG A 603 5.19 34.66 -18.29
C ARG A 603 5.81 35.58 -19.36
N CYS A 604 6.08 35.06 -20.57
CA CYS A 604 6.62 35.88 -21.67
C CYS A 604 5.65 36.99 -22.10
N ASP A 605 4.37 36.91 -21.71
CA ASP A 605 3.35 37.95 -21.91
C ASP A 605 3.60 39.24 -21.11
N ARG A 606 4.43 39.20 -20.06
CA ARG A 606 4.77 40.38 -19.23
C ARG A 606 6.04 41.12 -19.68
N GLY A 607 6.81 40.58 -20.62
CA GLY A 607 8.04 41.19 -21.13
C GLY A 607 8.99 40.17 -21.74
N GLY A 608 9.82 40.62 -22.69
CA GLY A 608 10.74 39.77 -23.45
C GLY A 608 11.92 39.24 -22.64
N ILE A 609 12.68 38.32 -23.24
CA ILE A 609 13.82 37.65 -22.62
C ILE A 609 14.98 38.64 -22.42
N THR A 610 15.45 38.83 -21.18
CA THR A 610 16.58 39.71 -20.87
C THR A 610 17.95 39.05 -21.10
N ILE A 611 18.02 37.72 -21.10
CA ILE A 611 19.27 36.95 -21.22
C ILE A 611 19.55 36.55 -22.68
N SER A 612 20.82 36.59 -23.10
CA SER A 612 21.23 36.23 -24.47
C SER A 612 20.91 34.77 -24.81
N HIS A 613 20.33 34.52 -25.98
CA HIS A 613 19.95 33.19 -26.48
C HIS A 613 21.12 32.17 -26.51
N LYS A 614 22.36 32.65 -26.76
CA LYS A 614 23.58 31.83 -26.79
C LYS A 614 23.92 31.20 -25.43
N ARG A 615 23.78 31.96 -24.34
CA ARG A 615 24.03 31.49 -22.96
C ARG A 615 23.05 30.38 -22.56
N PHE A 616 21.80 30.46 -23.02
CA PHE A 616 20.81 29.40 -22.82
C PHE A 616 21.15 28.13 -23.60
N GLN A 617 21.51 28.24 -24.89
CA GLN A 617 21.89 27.08 -25.69
C GLN A 617 23.13 26.35 -25.11
N GLU A 618 24.10 27.09 -24.57
CA GLU A 618 25.24 26.50 -23.87
C GLU A 618 24.82 25.77 -22.59
N TYR A 619 23.90 26.34 -21.80
CA TYR A 619 23.38 25.70 -20.58
C TYR A 619 22.54 24.44 -20.89
N VAL A 620 21.61 24.53 -21.85
CA VAL A 620 20.78 23.42 -22.35
C VAL A 620 21.67 22.25 -22.79
N ARG A 621 22.73 22.54 -23.56
CA ARG A 621 23.67 21.50 -24.03
C ARG A 621 24.51 20.91 -22.90
N LYS A 622 24.89 21.72 -21.90
CA LYS A 622 25.72 21.26 -20.78
C LYS A 622 24.95 20.37 -19.79
N GLN A 623 23.67 20.65 -19.58
CA GLN A 623 22.81 19.92 -18.63
C GLN A 623 21.88 18.88 -19.30
N GLY A 624 21.96 18.72 -20.62
CA GLY A 624 21.24 17.67 -21.34
C GLY A 624 19.73 17.91 -21.52
N PHE A 625 19.28 19.16 -21.55
CA PHE A 625 17.87 19.47 -21.82
C PHE A 625 17.50 19.17 -23.27
N ALA A 626 16.32 18.60 -23.49
CA ALA A 626 15.86 18.18 -24.81
C ALA A 626 15.42 19.35 -25.71
N GLY A 627 15.08 20.49 -25.11
CA GLY A 627 14.64 21.68 -25.85
C GLY A 627 14.35 22.87 -24.94
N PHE A 628 14.17 24.03 -25.57
CA PHE A 628 13.81 25.30 -24.95
C PHE A 628 12.58 25.89 -25.65
N LEU A 629 11.56 26.28 -24.87
CA LEU A 629 10.30 26.84 -25.39
C LEU A 629 9.89 28.09 -24.60
N THR A 630 9.24 29.02 -25.28
CA THR A 630 8.68 30.25 -24.70
C THR A 630 7.16 30.14 -24.61
N THR A 631 6.60 30.46 -23.44
CA THR A 631 5.15 30.32 -23.22
C THR A 631 4.52 31.57 -22.61
N GLY A 632 3.32 31.89 -23.05
CA GLY A 632 2.45 32.93 -22.50
C GLY A 632 1.09 32.36 -22.14
N ALA A 633 0.88 31.99 -20.87
CA ALA A 633 -0.38 31.36 -20.43
C ALA A 633 -1.63 32.23 -20.69
N LYS A 634 -1.48 33.56 -20.60
CA LYS A 634 -2.56 34.53 -20.84
C LYS A 634 -2.90 34.69 -22.32
N THR A 635 -1.90 34.68 -23.20
CA THR A 635 -2.07 34.85 -24.65
C THR A 635 -2.31 33.52 -25.37
N GLY A 636 -1.96 32.39 -24.75
CA GLY A 636 -1.96 31.07 -25.35
C GLY A 636 -0.75 30.80 -26.27
N GLU A 637 0.20 31.73 -26.34
CA GLU A 637 1.37 31.62 -27.20
C GLU A 637 2.31 30.51 -26.72
N GLY A 638 2.72 29.63 -27.65
CA GLY A 638 3.62 28.51 -27.37
C GLY A 638 3.01 27.32 -26.61
N CYS A 639 1.74 27.39 -26.16
CA CYS A 639 1.10 26.31 -25.39
C CYS A 639 0.84 25.04 -26.23
N GLU A 640 0.39 25.17 -27.48
CA GLU A 640 0.18 24.01 -28.37
C GLU A 640 1.50 23.40 -28.85
N GLU A 641 2.52 24.23 -29.06
CA GLU A 641 3.89 23.77 -29.33
C GLU A 641 4.45 23.02 -28.12
N LEU A 642 4.17 23.48 -26.90
CA LEU A 642 4.55 22.79 -25.67
C LEU A 642 3.81 21.45 -25.51
N LYS A 643 2.49 21.37 -25.77
CA LYS A 643 1.74 20.09 -25.77
C LYS A 643 2.37 19.09 -26.76
N THR A 644 2.74 19.57 -27.94
CA THR A 644 3.39 18.77 -28.98
C THR A 644 4.78 18.30 -28.54
N ALA A 645 5.58 19.21 -27.95
CA ALA A 645 6.91 18.89 -27.45
C ALA A 645 6.87 17.90 -26.27
N ILE A 646 5.90 18.03 -25.36
CA ILE A 646 5.64 17.06 -24.29
C ILE A 646 5.38 15.68 -24.89
N ALA A 647 4.45 15.57 -25.84
CA ALA A 647 4.12 14.29 -26.47
C ALA A 647 5.31 13.62 -27.17
N GLN A 648 6.19 14.42 -27.79
CA GLN A 648 7.36 13.94 -28.54
C GLN A 648 8.54 13.52 -27.65
N HIS A 649 8.76 14.21 -26.53
CA HIS A 649 9.93 13.97 -25.67
C HIS A 649 9.65 12.99 -24.52
N ILE A 650 8.40 12.58 -24.31
CA ILE A 650 8.09 11.46 -23.42
C ILE A 650 8.67 10.18 -24.05
N PRO A 651 9.52 9.42 -23.33
CA PRO A 651 10.12 8.19 -23.85
C PRO A 651 9.15 7.01 -23.79
N TRP A 652 8.09 7.04 -24.62
CA TRP A 652 7.02 6.03 -24.62
C TRP A 652 7.52 4.58 -24.77
N ASP A 653 8.60 4.35 -25.53
CA ASP A 653 9.16 3.02 -25.75
C ASP A 653 9.83 2.42 -24.49
N ARG A 654 10.14 3.26 -23.49
CA ARG A 654 10.78 2.84 -22.23
C ARG A 654 9.79 2.78 -21.05
N LEU A 655 8.58 3.30 -21.24
CA LEU A 655 7.56 3.29 -20.20
C LEU A 655 6.85 1.93 -20.22
N PRO A 656 6.65 1.31 -19.04
CA PRO A 656 5.82 0.11 -18.97
C PRO A 656 4.38 0.49 -19.34
N TRP A 657 3.69 -0.45 -20.00
CA TRP A 657 2.25 -0.36 -20.18
C TRP A 657 1.56 -1.25 -19.15
N THR A 658 0.36 -0.85 -18.77
CA THR A 658 -0.47 -1.54 -17.80
C THR A 658 -1.68 -2.14 -18.50
N ALA A 659 -1.97 -3.41 -18.20
CA ALA A 659 -3.18 -4.08 -18.62
C ALA A 659 -4.12 -4.20 -17.43
N THR A 660 -5.33 -3.69 -17.59
CA THR A 660 -6.31 -3.62 -16.51
C THR A 660 -7.65 -4.16 -17.00
N SER A 661 -8.39 -4.84 -16.10
CA SER A 661 -9.72 -5.35 -16.43
C SER A 661 -10.72 -4.21 -16.67
N ARG A 662 -11.78 -4.49 -17.45
CA ARG A 662 -12.86 -3.52 -17.71
C ARG A 662 -13.47 -2.98 -16.42
N LEU A 663 -13.70 -3.83 -15.43
CA LEU A 663 -14.24 -3.42 -14.13
C LEU A 663 -13.29 -2.44 -13.42
N PHE A 664 -11.99 -2.75 -13.36
CA PHE A 664 -11.00 -1.86 -12.75
C PHE A 664 -10.91 -0.50 -13.47
N LYS A 665 -10.97 -0.47 -14.81
CA LYS A 665 -11.02 0.80 -15.57
C LYS A 665 -12.30 1.58 -15.26
N THR A 666 -13.46 0.92 -15.25
CA THR A 666 -14.74 1.56 -14.95
C THR A 666 -14.77 2.14 -13.53
N LEU A 667 -14.21 1.40 -12.56
CA LEU A 667 -14.05 1.86 -11.18
C LEU A 667 -13.07 3.03 -11.10
N LYS A 668 -11.90 2.96 -11.76
CA LYS A 668 -10.94 4.07 -11.85
C LYS A 668 -11.61 5.33 -12.40
N ASP A 669 -12.31 5.23 -13.54
CA ASP A 669 -12.97 6.36 -14.18
C ASP A 669 -14.10 6.94 -13.30
N ALA A 670 -14.86 6.09 -12.60
CA ALA A 670 -15.90 6.53 -11.68
C ALA A 670 -15.31 7.23 -10.43
N ILE A 671 -14.20 6.71 -9.88
CA ILE A 671 -13.48 7.34 -8.77
C ILE A 671 -12.93 8.71 -9.20
N LEU A 672 -12.33 8.81 -10.40
CA LEU A 672 -11.85 10.07 -10.96
C LEU A 672 -12.97 11.13 -11.05
N ARG A 673 -14.19 10.76 -11.46
CA ARG A 673 -15.32 11.70 -11.45
C ARG A 673 -15.68 12.19 -10.04
N PHE A 674 -15.49 11.37 -9.01
CA PHE A 674 -15.68 11.81 -7.63
C PHE A 674 -14.54 12.71 -7.14
N THR A 675 -13.31 12.56 -7.64
CA THR A 675 -12.22 13.51 -7.34
C THR A 675 -12.52 14.93 -7.83
N GLU A 676 -13.32 15.06 -8.89
CA GLU A 676 -13.78 16.36 -9.40
C GLU A 676 -14.94 16.97 -8.59
N SER A 677 -15.51 16.22 -7.63
CA SER A 677 -16.60 16.67 -6.75
C SER A 677 -16.09 17.28 -5.44
N ASP A 678 -16.93 18.06 -4.72
CA ASP A 678 -16.59 18.69 -3.43
C ASP A 678 -16.42 17.70 -2.25
N THR A 679 -16.13 16.42 -2.52
CA THR A 679 -15.85 15.40 -1.47
C THR A 679 -14.37 15.01 -1.48
N PRO A 680 -13.51 15.68 -0.69
CA PRO A 680 -12.06 15.41 -0.68
C PRO A 680 -11.71 14.10 0.02
N LEU A 681 -12.50 13.68 1.01
CA LEU A 681 -12.28 12.50 1.83
C LEU A 681 -13.53 11.62 1.83
N ALA A 682 -13.37 10.32 1.60
CA ALA A 682 -14.47 9.35 1.66
C ALA A 682 -14.04 8.08 2.38
N ARG A 683 -14.94 7.47 3.17
CA ARG A 683 -14.70 6.11 3.67
C ARG A 683 -14.85 5.11 2.53
N LEU A 684 -14.09 4.01 2.58
CA LEU A 684 -14.16 2.97 1.55
C LEU A 684 -15.57 2.38 1.42
N SER A 685 -16.27 2.21 2.56
CA SER A 685 -17.67 1.75 2.59
C SER A 685 -18.64 2.75 1.94
N GLU A 686 -18.44 4.05 2.17
CA GLU A 686 -19.24 5.11 1.55
C GLU A 686 -18.93 5.24 0.06
N LEU A 687 -17.66 5.20 -0.32
CA LEU A 687 -17.21 5.21 -1.71
C LEU A 687 -17.80 4.00 -2.46
N ARG A 688 -17.77 2.81 -1.84
CA ARG A 688 -18.42 1.61 -2.37
C ARG A 688 -19.90 1.82 -2.60
N GLN A 689 -20.64 2.37 -1.62
CA GLN A 689 -22.07 2.64 -1.78
C GLN A 689 -22.35 3.65 -2.91
N ARG A 690 -21.57 4.74 -2.99
CA ARG A 690 -21.70 5.74 -4.06
C ARG A 690 -21.38 5.15 -5.43
N LEU A 691 -20.34 4.31 -5.53
CA LEU A 691 -20.00 3.59 -6.75
C LEU A 691 -21.09 2.59 -7.14
N GLN A 692 -21.63 1.83 -6.18
CA GLN A 692 -22.72 0.87 -6.41
C GLN A 692 -24.00 1.56 -6.90
N LEU A 693 -24.27 2.79 -6.44
CA LEU A 693 -25.39 3.61 -6.93
C LEU A 693 -25.14 4.14 -8.35
N THR A 694 -23.89 4.43 -8.70
CA THR A 694 -23.50 4.97 -10.02
C THR A 694 -23.39 3.86 -11.07
N LEU A 695 -23.02 2.65 -10.65
CA LEU A 695 -22.81 1.46 -11.46
C LEU A 695 -23.67 0.29 -10.91
N PRO A 696 -25.00 0.33 -11.07
CA PRO A 696 -25.89 -0.67 -10.48
C PRO A 696 -25.79 -2.07 -11.12
N GLU A 697 -25.19 -2.16 -12.32
CA GLU A 697 -25.03 -3.43 -13.06
C GLU A 697 -23.81 -4.26 -12.62
N GLU A 698 -22.87 -3.64 -11.89
CA GLU A 698 -21.63 -4.29 -11.43
C GLU A 698 -21.74 -4.61 -9.92
N ASP A 699 -21.40 -5.82 -9.50
CA ASP A 699 -21.32 -6.17 -8.06
C ASP A 699 -19.93 -5.79 -7.54
N ILE A 700 -19.84 -4.67 -6.83
CA ILE A 700 -18.56 -4.12 -6.39
C ILE A 700 -18.19 -4.76 -5.05
N ASP A 701 -17.18 -5.63 -5.06
CA ASP A 701 -16.58 -6.13 -3.83
C ASP A 701 -15.65 -5.09 -3.19
N GLU A 702 -15.56 -5.10 -1.86
CA GLU A 702 -14.68 -4.19 -1.11
C GLU A 702 -13.20 -4.48 -1.37
N ALA A 703 -12.84 -5.76 -1.57
CA ALA A 703 -11.48 -6.17 -1.91
C ALA A 703 -11.06 -5.63 -3.28
N GLU A 704 -11.96 -5.66 -4.27
CA GLU A 704 -11.75 -5.12 -5.61
C GLU A 704 -11.58 -3.60 -5.56
N LEU A 705 -12.46 -2.89 -4.81
CA LEU A 705 -12.34 -1.45 -4.62
C LEU A 705 -11.02 -1.06 -3.95
N ARG A 706 -10.61 -1.75 -2.88
CA ARG A 706 -9.35 -1.49 -2.19
C ARG A 706 -8.14 -1.73 -3.10
N ALA A 707 -8.20 -2.74 -3.97
CA ALA A 707 -7.15 -2.99 -4.96
C ALA A 707 -7.06 -1.85 -5.99
N VAL A 708 -8.19 -1.42 -6.57
CA VAL A 708 -8.23 -0.29 -7.52
C VAL A 708 -7.67 0.98 -6.88
N VAL A 709 -8.11 1.32 -5.66
CA VAL A 709 -7.64 2.52 -4.97
C VAL A 709 -6.15 2.42 -4.63
N GLY A 710 -5.65 1.24 -4.25
CA GLY A 710 -4.22 1.00 -4.03
C GLY A 710 -3.38 1.21 -5.30
N LEU A 711 -3.88 0.78 -6.46
CA LEU A 711 -3.21 1.02 -7.75
C LEU A 711 -3.20 2.51 -8.13
N MET A 712 -4.30 3.22 -7.85
CA MET A 712 -4.35 4.69 -8.02
C MET A 712 -3.44 5.45 -7.04
N GLN A 713 -3.14 4.86 -5.89
CA GLN A 713 -2.19 5.42 -4.92
C GLN A 713 -0.75 5.41 -5.42
N GLY A 714 -0.33 4.36 -6.16
CA GLY A 714 0.97 4.37 -6.84
C GLY A 714 1.08 5.52 -7.85
N GLN A 715 -0.03 5.92 -8.46
CA GLN A 715 -0.10 7.05 -9.40
C GLN A 715 -0.29 8.40 -8.70
N GLY A 716 -0.36 8.43 -7.35
CA GLY A 716 -0.53 9.63 -6.53
C GLY A 716 -1.84 10.41 -6.74
N VAL A 717 -2.83 9.79 -7.39
CA VAL A 717 -4.13 10.43 -7.68
C VAL A 717 -5.07 10.31 -6.48
N VAL A 718 -5.04 9.18 -5.77
CA VAL A 718 -5.84 8.93 -4.57
C VAL A 718 -4.90 8.39 -3.50
N GLN A 719 -5.07 8.78 -2.24
CA GLN A 719 -4.23 8.28 -1.16
C GLN A 719 -5.09 7.54 -0.13
N MET A 720 -4.82 6.26 0.11
CA MET A 720 -5.42 5.59 1.27
C MET A 720 -4.75 6.11 2.53
N LEU A 721 -5.55 6.63 3.45
CA LEU A 721 -5.10 6.90 4.80
C LEU A 721 -4.98 5.55 5.49
N GLY A 722 -3.82 5.21 6.01
CA GLY A 722 -3.64 3.90 6.64
C GLY A 722 -4.32 3.76 8.02
N PHE A 723 -5.35 4.57 8.30
CA PHE A 723 -6.29 4.38 9.39
C PHE A 723 -7.71 4.71 8.94
N GLY A 724 -8.69 3.93 9.42
CA GLY A 724 -10.12 4.17 9.29
C GLY A 724 -10.71 3.86 7.90
N ASP A 725 -9.97 3.15 7.04
CA ASP A 725 -10.36 2.85 5.66
C ASP A 725 -10.80 4.08 4.87
N PHE A 726 -10.15 5.23 5.10
CA PHE A 726 -10.44 6.46 4.37
C PHE A 726 -9.59 6.55 3.10
N ALA A 727 -10.24 6.87 1.98
CA ALA A 727 -9.60 7.25 0.73
C ALA A 727 -9.63 8.78 0.62
N LEU A 728 -8.45 9.39 0.57
CA LEU A 728 -8.27 10.79 0.23
C LEU A 728 -8.30 10.92 -1.29
N LEU A 729 -9.45 11.33 -1.82
CA LEU A 729 -9.71 11.50 -3.24
C LEU A 729 -8.99 12.72 -3.82
N GLN A 730 -8.66 13.69 -2.97
CA GLN A 730 -7.90 14.88 -3.34
C GLN A 730 -6.64 15.01 -2.46
N PRO A 731 -5.52 14.35 -2.84
CA PRO A 731 -4.26 14.38 -2.08
C PRO A 731 -3.68 15.79 -1.89
N GLU A 732 -4.06 16.76 -2.72
CA GLU A 732 -3.62 18.15 -2.62
C GLU A 732 -3.88 18.75 -1.23
N TRP A 733 -4.98 18.33 -0.58
CA TRP A 733 -5.33 18.81 0.75
C TRP A 733 -4.27 18.47 1.79
N ILE A 734 -3.75 17.22 1.81
CA ILE A 734 -2.73 16.83 2.79
C ILE A 734 -1.47 17.68 2.62
N ASN A 735 -1.11 17.98 1.38
CA ASN A 735 0.07 18.79 1.06
C ASN A 735 -0.13 20.25 1.46
N ARG A 736 -1.35 20.79 1.31
CA ARG A 736 -1.68 22.15 1.75
C ARG A 736 -1.60 22.28 3.27
N TYR A 737 -2.22 21.36 4.02
CA TYR A 737 -2.12 21.33 5.49
C TYR A 737 -0.68 21.13 5.97
N ALA A 738 0.08 20.26 5.31
CA ALA A 738 1.48 19.99 5.63
C ALA A 738 2.34 21.26 5.54
N ALA A 739 2.16 22.06 4.48
CA ALA A 739 2.89 23.31 4.34
C ALA A 739 2.50 24.37 5.37
N ILE A 740 1.26 24.39 5.85
CA ILE A 740 0.85 25.28 6.94
C ILE A 740 1.60 24.90 8.23
N VAL A 741 1.73 23.60 8.52
CA VAL A 741 2.50 23.13 9.68
C VAL A 741 3.99 23.47 9.55
N VAL A 742 4.58 23.24 8.38
CA VAL A 742 5.98 23.61 8.11
C VAL A 742 6.20 25.12 8.25
N ARG A 743 5.29 25.93 7.72
CA ARG A 743 5.32 27.39 7.87
C ARG A 743 5.23 27.81 9.34
N MET A 744 4.33 27.19 10.10
CA MET A 744 4.20 27.44 11.53
C MET A 744 5.48 27.09 12.29
N ALA A 745 6.14 25.98 11.95
CA ALA A 745 7.43 25.60 12.53
C ALA A 745 8.51 26.67 12.23
N ARG A 746 8.50 27.16 10.99
CA ARG A 746 9.46 28.16 10.48
C ARG A 746 9.24 29.57 11.04
N GLU A 747 8.00 29.96 11.32
CA GLU A 747 7.59 31.27 11.84
C GLU A 747 7.48 31.30 13.38
N HIS A 748 7.85 30.21 14.06
CA HIS A 748 7.82 30.13 15.52
C HIS A 748 8.64 31.26 16.18
N ALA A 749 8.08 31.90 17.22
CA ALA A 749 8.65 33.09 17.86
C ALA A 749 10.08 32.88 18.40
N ASP A 750 10.36 31.67 18.90
CA ASP A 750 11.68 31.31 19.44
C ASP A 750 12.65 30.71 18.41
N GLU A 751 12.27 30.65 17.12
CA GLU A 751 13.11 30.10 16.03
C GLU A 751 13.51 28.61 16.19
N MET A 752 12.79 27.88 17.05
CA MET A 752 13.09 26.50 17.45
C MET A 752 12.50 25.42 16.52
N GLY A 753 11.76 25.76 15.45
CA GLY A 753 11.22 24.72 14.55
C GLY A 753 10.25 23.72 15.23
N VAL A 754 9.64 24.10 16.36
CA VAL A 754 8.78 23.25 17.18
C VAL A 754 7.31 23.61 16.96
N VAL A 755 6.46 22.59 16.83
CA VAL A 755 5.02 22.73 16.69
C VAL A 755 4.30 21.82 17.70
N PRO A 756 3.42 22.34 18.57
CA PRO A 756 2.62 21.50 19.46
C PRO A 756 1.65 20.62 18.67
N GLU A 757 1.73 19.30 18.86
CA GLU A 757 0.91 18.31 18.12
C GLU A 757 -0.58 18.57 18.36
N GLN A 758 -0.98 18.86 19.60
CA GLN A 758 -2.37 19.14 19.94
C GLN A 758 -2.94 20.35 19.18
N ARG A 759 -2.12 21.36 18.91
CA ARG A 759 -2.55 22.57 18.17
C ARG A 759 -2.78 22.25 16.71
N VAL A 760 -1.93 21.41 16.13
CA VAL A 760 -2.11 20.86 14.77
C VAL A 760 -3.37 20.02 14.71
N LEU A 761 -3.57 19.08 15.63
CA LEU A 761 -4.72 18.17 15.63
C LEU A 761 -6.06 18.87 15.92
N ALA A 762 -6.06 19.97 16.68
CA ALA A 762 -7.24 20.79 16.90
C ALA A 762 -7.58 21.70 15.70
N GLY A 763 -6.71 21.74 14.68
CA GLY A 763 -6.85 22.63 13.54
C GLY A 763 -6.68 24.11 13.90
N ASP A 764 -5.95 24.44 14.99
CA ASP A 764 -5.62 25.82 15.38
C ASP A 764 -4.34 26.28 14.64
N LEU A 765 -4.52 26.48 13.33
CA LEU A 765 -3.48 26.83 12.37
C LEU A 765 -3.80 28.15 11.67
N ASP A 766 -2.78 28.85 11.18
CA ASP A 766 -2.96 30.05 10.36
C ASP A 766 -3.26 29.67 8.91
N TYR A 767 -4.56 29.51 8.60
CA TYR A 767 -5.04 29.15 7.27
C TYR A 767 -4.98 30.31 6.27
N LYS A 768 -4.83 31.56 6.73
CA LYS A 768 -4.98 32.77 5.90
C LYS A 768 -6.25 32.70 5.03
N ASP A 769 -6.10 32.61 3.70
CA ASP A 769 -7.18 32.58 2.71
C ASP A 769 -7.53 31.15 2.21
N MET A 770 -7.00 30.12 2.86
CA MET A 770 -7.28 28.73 2.47
C MET A 770 -8.66 28.27 2.98
N ALA A 771 -9.45 27.64 2.10
CA ALA A 771 -10.68 26.98 2.48
C ALA A 771 -10.41 25.84 3.47
N ARG A 772 -11.30 25.63 4.44
CA ARG A 772 -11.19 24.55 5.43
C ARG A 772 -12.13 23.39 5.10
N LEU A 773 -11.70 22.18 5.44
CA LEU A 773 -12.55 21.00 5.41
C LEU A 773 -13.56 21.03 6.56
N GLY A 774 -14.61 20.20 6.45
CA GLY A 774 -15.53 19.97 7.57
C GLY A 774 -14.77 19.43 8.80
N GLY A 775 -15.15 19.84 10.01
CA GLY A 775 -14.33 19.60 11.21
C GLY A 775 -14.00 18.12 11.50
N ALA A 776 -14.86 17.18 11.10
CA ALA A 776 -14.58 15.75 11.23
C ALA A 776 -13.54 15.24 10.21
N ASP A 777 -13.62 15.70 8.96
CA ASP A 777 -12.71 15.32 7.88
C ASP A 777 -11.33 15.98 8.05
N GLU A 778 -11.32 17.23 8.53
CA GLU A 778 -10.11 17.97 8.88
C GLU A 778 -9.30 17.26 9.97
N GLU A 779 -9.96 16.80 11.04
CA GLU A 779 -9.29 16.07 12.12
C GLU A 779 -8.63 14.77 11.61
N VAL A 780 -9.32 14.03 10.74
CA VAL A 780 -8.78 12.82 10.10
C VAL A 780 -7.58 13.18 9.22
N LEU A 781 -7.68 14.21 8.38
CA LEU A 781 -6.60 14.58 7.49
C LEU A 781 -5.34 15.06 8.25
N LEU A 782 -5.51 15.88 9.27
CA LEU A 782 -4.42 16.39 10.11
C LEU A 782 -3.66 15.25 10.81
N ARG A 783 -4.38 14.22 11.28
CA ARG A 783 -3.78 13.02 11.87
C ARG A 783 -2.98 12.23 10.84
N ALA A 784 -3.50 12.05 9.63
CA ALA A 784 -2.79 11.38 8.55
C ALA A 784 -1.53 12.12 8.13
N MET A 785 -1.59 13.45 8.12
CA MET A 785 -0.43 14.29 7.84
C MET A 785 0.65 14.15 8.92
N VAL A 786 0.30 14.27 10.21
CA VAL A 786 1.25 14.10 11.33
C VAL A 786 1.92 12.72 11.26
N ARG A 787 1.13 11.68 10.98
CA ARG A 787 1.65 10.33 10.74
C ARG A 787 2.66 10.29 9.58
N THR A 788 2.31 10.90 8.44
CA THR A 788 3.19 10.92 7.26
C THR A 788 4.54 11.58 7.57
N PHE A 789 4.56 12.63 8.39
CA PHE A 789 5.81 13.26 8.83
C PHE A 789 6.67 12.33 9.70
N LEU A 790 6.05 11.54 10.58
CA LEU A 790 6.75 10.59 11.44
C LEU A 790 7.25 9.36 10.66
N GLU A 791 6.41 8.78 9.79
CA GLU A 791 6.78 7.62 8.96
C GLU A 791 7.95 7.93 8.03
N ARG A 792 7.98 9.14 7.48
CA ARG A 792 9.08 9.59 6.60
C ARG A 792 10.28 10.14 7.35
N ALA A 793 10.31 10.03 8.69
CA ALA A 793 11.37 10.51 9.56
C ALA A 793 11.74 11.98 9.33
N LEU A 794 10.72 12.83 9.15
CA LEU A 794 10.87 14.27 8.89
C LEU A 794 10.81 15.11 10.17
N CYS A 795 10.17 14.58 11.22
CA CYS A 795 10.10 15.21 12.53
C CYS A 795 10.30 14.20 13.65
N ILE A 796 10.69 14.71 14.82
CA ILE A 796 10.79 13.96 16.08
C ILE A 796 9.53 14.26 16.88
N GLN A 797 8.88 13.22 17.40
CA GLN A 797 7.80 13.37 18.37
C GLN A 797 8.38 13.35 19.78
N GLU A 798 8.51 14.52 20.40
CA GLU A 798 8.98 14.66 21.77
C GLU A 798 7.81 14.71 22.74
N LYS A 799 7.85 13.87 23.79
CA LYS A 799 6.79 13.79 24.80
C LYS A 799 7.11 14.76 25.94
N THR A 800 6.28 15.78 26.14
CA THR A 800 6.42 16.73 27.25
C THR A 800 5.22 16.65 28.21
N PRO A 801 5.35 17.14 29.46
CA PRO A 801 4.23 17.18 30.42
C PRO A 801 3.00 17.98 29.97
N GLN A 802 3.19 18.89 29.00
CA GLN A 802 2.13 19.74 28.43
C GLN A 802 1.51 19.14 27.16
N GLY A 803 2.06 18.03 26.65
CA GLY A 803 1.63 17.38 25.42
C GLY A 803 2.80 17.00 24.51
N ASN A 804 2.50 16.37 23.39
CA ASN A 804 3.52 16.02 22.40
C ASN A 804 3.92 17.24 21.56
N LEU A 805 5.20 17.35 21.26
CA LEU A 805 5.78 18.36 20.38
C LEU A 805 6.34 17.69 19.13
N LEU A 806 6.04 18.27 17.98
CA LEU A 806 6.65 17.91 16.70
C LEU A 806 7.85 18.83 16.46
N VAL A 807 9.04 18.25 16.50
CA VAL A 807 10.31 18.97 16.34
C VAL A 807 10.83 18.69 14.94
N PHE A 808 11.00 19.73 14.11
CA PHE A 808 11.53 19.60 12.75
C PHE A 808 12.99 20.05 12.68
N PRO A 809 13.98 19.14 12.64
CA PRO A 809 15.39 19.50 12.75
C PRO A 809 15.90 20.45 11.65
N SER A 810 15.40 20.31 10.43
CA SER A 810 15.82 21.11 9.27
C SER A 810 15.31 22.56 9.27
N TYR A 811 14.36 22.90 10.15
CA TYR A 811 13.75 24.24 10.19
C TYR A 811 14.16 25.08 11.41
N PHE A 812 15.11 24.60 12.21
CA PHE A 812 15.75 25.43 13.24
C PHE A 812 16.48 26.60 12.58
N ARG A 813 16.27 27.82 13.08
CA ARG A 813 16.93 29.03 12.59
C ARG A 813 17.95 29.61 13.54
N ARG A 814 17.93 29.16 14.80
CA ARG A 814 18.90 29.54 15.82
C ARG A 814 20.29 29.04 15.44
N ASP A 815 21.20 29.96 15.15
CA ASP A 815 22.60 29.63 14.92
C ASP A 815 23.22 29.02 16.19
N LYS A 816 24.09 28.04 16.01
CA LYS A 816 24.87 27.47 17.11
C LYS A 816 25.87 28.51 17.62
N PRO A 817 25.89 28.84 18.92
CA PRO A 817 26.86 29.79 19.47
C PRO A 817 28.29 29.22 19.38
N ASP A 818 29.26 30.07 19.03
CA ASP A 818 30.69 29.76 19.06
C ASP A 818 31.15 29.58 20.52
N LEU A 819 30.96 28.39 21.09
CA LEU A 819 31.40 28.06 22.43
C LEU A 819 32.88 27.58 22.40
N PRO A 820 33.79 28.19 23.17
CA PRO A 820 35.23 27.86 23.19
C PRO A 820 35.59 26.43 23.66
N GLU A 821 34.64 25.69 24.26
CA GLU A 821 34.87 24.39 24.91
C GLU A 821 34.52 23.19 24.02
N HIS A 822 34.31 23.38 22.71
CA HIS A 822 33.82 22.31 21.85
C HIS A 822 34.92 21.44 21.21
N PRO A 823 34.63 20.12 21.05
CA PRO A 823 35.59 19.13 20.61
C PRO A 823 36.06 19.27 19.17
N ASN A 824 37.30 18.84 18.93
CA ASN A 824 37.94 18.84 17.62
C ASN A 824 37.12 18.07 16.57
N VAL A 825 37.01 18.65 15.38
CA VAL A 825 36.43 18.01 14.20
C VAL A 825 37.19 16.73 13.88
N PHE A 826 36.47 15.60 13.80
CA PHE A 826 37.05 14.29 13.55
C PHE A 826 36.89 13.84 12.10
N VAL A 827 35.70 14.01 11.51
CA VAL A 827 35.39 13.58 10.13
C VAL A 827 34.54 14.62 9.45
N THR A 828 34.85 14.90 8.18
CA THR A 828 34.07 15.74 7.29
C THR A 828 33.60 14.92 6.09
N TYR A 829 32.30 14.91 5.84
CA TYR A 829 31.67 14.30 4.68
C TYR A 829 31.29 15.37 3.68
N ARG A 830 31.63 15.23 2.40
CA ARG A 830 31.02 16.01 1.31
C ARG A 830 30.04 15.14 0.56
N PHE A 831 28.89 15.71 0.18
CA PHE A 831 27.88 15.00 -0.61
C PHE A 831 27.01 16.00 -1.38
N SER A 832 26.22 15.49 -2.33
CA SER A 832 25.18 16.25 -3.05
C SER A 832 23.83 15.54 -2.93
N GLY A 833 22.74 16.31 -3.01
CA GLY A 833 21.38 15.78 -2.99
C GLY A 833 20.38 16.68 -2.25
N PRO A 834 19.23 16.13 -1.82
CA PRO A 834 18.24 16.85 -1.01
C PRO A 834 18.76 17.07 0.41
N LEU A 835 19.56 18.13 0.58
CA LEU A 835 20.35 18.39 1.79
C LEU A 835 19.49 18.40 3.07
N ASP A 836 18.34 19.07 3.03
CA ASP A 836 17.46 19.21 4.19
C ASP A 836 16.80 17.88 4.59
N GLU A 837 16.44 17.03 3.62
CA GLU A 837 15.88 15.69 3.88
C GLU A 837 16.96 14.75 4.43
N ILE A 838 18.15 14.75 3.82
CA ILE A 838 19.28 13.95 4.27
C ILE A 838 19.61 14.27 5.73
N TYR A 839 19.67 15.56 6.07
CA TYR A 839 19.93 16.02 7.42
C TYR A 839 18.80 15.66 8.39
N ALA A 840 17.53 15.95 8.04
CA ALA A 840 16.39 15.67 8.91
C ALA A 840 16.28 14.17 9.21
N THR A 841 16.34 13.32 8.18
CA THR A 841 16.24 11.86 8.34
C THR A 841 17.40 11.28 9.14
N LEU A 842 18.61 11.83 8.99
CA LEU A 842 19.78 11.41 9.77
C LEU A 842 19.58 11.71 11.25
N VAL A 843 19.20 12.94 11.59
CA VAL A 843 19.00 13.38 12.98
C VAL A 843 17.86 12.60 13.62
N VAL A 844 16.72 12.46 12.93
CA VAL A 844 15.57 11.70 13.44
C VAL A 844 15.96 10.25 13.71
N ARG A 845 16.57 9.55 12.75
CA ARG A 845 16.91 8.13 12.97
C ARG A 845 17.93 7.93 14.09
N LEU A 846 18.90 8.84 14.24
CA LEU A 846 19.81 8.84 15.39
C LEU A 846 19.05 9.00 16.71
N SER A 847 18.05 9.89 16.80
CA SER A 847 17.21 10.06 17.99
C SER A 847 16.42 8.82 18.39
N TYR A 848 16.05 7.97 17.43
CA TYR A 848 15.27 6.75 17.67
C TYR A 848 16.13 5.49 17.86
N SER A 849 17.46 5.62 17.80
CA SER A 849 18.41 4.49 17.80
C SER A 849 18.75 3.90 19.18
N GLU A 850 18.08 4.31 20.27
CA GLU A 850 18.31 3.95 21.70
C GLU A 850 19.73 4.21 22.26
N MET A 851 20.77 4.19 21.42
CA MET A 851 22.17 4.43 21.79
C MET A 851 22.51 5.91 21.94
N PHE A 852 21.74 6.79 21.31
CA PHE A 852 21.96 8.24 21.32
C PHE A 852 20.71 8.95 21.82
N GLU A 853 20.83 9.66 22.95
CA GLU A 853 19.76 10.52 23.49
C GLU A 853 19.89 11.93 22.92
N ASN A 854 18.78 12.60 22.62
CA ASN A 854 18.80 13.97 22.12
C ASN A 854 19.31 14.94 23.20
N ASP A 855 20.21 15.87 22.82
CA ASP A 855 20.68 16.95 23.68
C ASP A 855 20.16 18.30 23.17
N GLU A 856 20.87 18.93 22.22
CA GLU A 856 20.52 20.25 21.68
C GLU A 856 20.48 20.24 20.14
N LEU A 857 19.49 20.91 19.56
CA LEU A 857 19.32 21.09 18.13
C LEU A 857 19.49 22.56 17.73
N TRP A 858 20.15 22.79 16.61
CA TRP A 858 20.52 24.10 16.07
C TRP A 858 20.27 24.15 14.55
N LYS A 859 20.39 25.35 13.97
CA LYS A 859 20.38 25.53 12.52
C LYS A 859 21.52 24.73 11.88
N ASP A 860 21.14 23.70 11.15
CA ASP A 860 22.03 22.75 10.49
C ASP A 860 23.01 22.01 11.45
N ALA A 861 22.80 21.97 12.78
CA ALA A 861 23.62 21.17 13.70
C ALA A 861 22.81 20.45 14.79
N ALA A 862 23.30 19.30 15.25
CA ALA A 862 22.63 18.45 16.24
C ALA A 862 23.64 17.81 17.21
N ASP A 863 23.33 17.90 18.51
CA ASP A 863 24.08 17.30 19.60
C ASP A 863 23.27 16.16 20.25
N PHE A 864 23.96 15.08 20.58
CA PHE A 864 23.43 13.88 21.21
C PHE A 864 24.29 13.48 22.42
N ARG A 865 23.67 12.79 23.38
CA ARG A 865 24.36 12.15 24.50
C ARG A 865 24.47 10.65 24.28
N THR A 866 25.66 10.14 24.57
CA THR A 866 25.97 8.71 24.61
C THR A 866 25.47 8.09 25.92
N PRO A 867 25.40 6.74 26.02
CA PRO A 867 25.01 6.06 27.27
C PRO A 867 25.95 6.38 28.44
N GLU A 868 27.19 6.78 28.14
CA GLU A 868 28.18 7.23 29.13
C GLU A 868 28.00 8.72 29.52
N GLY A 869 27.00 9.42 28.96
CA GLY A 869 26.71 10.83 29.23
C GLY A 869 27.60 11.82 28.48
N ARG A 870 28.44 11.37 27.54
CA ARG A 870 29.33 12.23 26.73
C ARG A 870 28.61 12.80 25.52
N ARG A 871 28.97 14.03 25.13
CA ARG A 871 28.38 14.75 23.99
C ARG A 871 29.04 14.37 22.66
N VAL A 872 28.22 14.00 21.68
CA VAL A 872 28.62 13.71 20.30
C VAL A 872 27.71 14.49 19.37
N GLY A 873 28.20 14.97 18.24
CA GLY A 873 27.36 15.78 17.38
C GLY A 873 27.85 15.91 15.95
N LEU A 874 27.01 16.57 15.16
CA LEU A 874 27.26 16.85 13.76
C LEU A 874 26.77 18.25 13.38
N ALA A 875 27.43 18.85 12.40
CA ALA A 875 27.08 20.15 11.84
C ALA A 875 27.17 20.11 10.31
N MET A 876 26.18 20.66 9.62
CA MET A 876 26.08 20.71 8.17
C MET A 876 26.36 22.14 7.67
N HIS A 877 27.17 22.24 6.62
CA HIS A 877 27.49 23.48 5.92
C HIS A 877 27.07 23.37 4.46
N LYS A 878 26.05 24.14 4.07
CA LYS A 878 25.53 24.20 2.71
C LYS A 878 26.49 24.96 1.79
N LYS A 879 26.79 24.41 0.63
CA LYS A 879 27.64 25.01 -0.42
C LYS A 879 26.82 25.36 -1.65
N ALA A 880 27.41 26.15 -2.55
CA ALA A 880 26.81 26.47 -3.84
C ALA A 880 26.47 25.19 -4.62
N GLU A 881 25.48 25.29 -5.51
CA GLU A 881 25.03 24.22 -6.39
C GLU A 881 24.45 22.99 -5.65
N GLY A 882 23.94 23.09 -4.42
CA GLY A 882 23.27 21.94 -3.76
C GLY A 882 24.21 20.83 -3.29
N ALA A 883 25.47 21.18 -3.00
CA ALA A 883 26.40 20.33 -2.25
C ALA A 883 26.41 20.75 -0.77
N ALA A 884 26.75 19.83 0.14
CA ALA A 884 26.96 20.16 1.55
C ALA A 884 28.15 19.41 2.14
N GLU A 885 28.63 19.95 3.26
CA GLU A 885 29.61 19.30 4.12
C GLU A 885 28.98 18.98 5.48
N ILE A 886 29.02 17.73 5.93
CA ILE A 886 28.70 17.36 7.32
C ILE A 886 29.99 17.12 8.08
N VAL A 887 30.17 17.87 9.16
CA VAL A 887 31.26 17.78 10.11
C VAL A 887 30.79 17.01 11.34
N VAL A 888 31.54 16.00 11.76
CA VAL A 888 31.27 15.17 12.94
C VAL A 888 32.33 15.43 14.01
N TYR A 889 31.89 15.62 15.25
CA TYR A 889 32.73 15.95 16.40
C TYR A 889 32.35 15.15 17.66
N PHE A 890 33.31 14.96 18.57
CA PHE A 890 33.18 14.11 19.77
C PHE A 890 33.88 14.71 20.98
N GLU A 891 33.20 14.79 22.13
CA GLU A 891 33.82 15.19 23.39
C GLU A 891 35.09 14.37 23.69
N ALA A 892 36.06 14.98 24.36
CA ALA A 892 37.29 14.32 24.79
C ALA A 892 36.96 13.06 25.61
N GLU A 893 37.83 12.04 25.52
CA GLU A 893 37.66 10.74 26.20
C GLU A 893 36.47 9.87 25.75
N THR A 894 35.71 10.25 24.71
CA THR A 894 34.66 9.38 24.15
C THR A 894 35.27 8.05 23.65
N PRO A 895 34.69 6.88 23.99
CA PRO A 895 35.21 5.57 23.58
C PRO A 895 35.32 5.44 22.05
N GLU A 896 36.41 4.83 21.58
CA GLU A 896 36.63 4.63 20.13
C GLU A 896 35.51 3.82 19.46
N ASP A 897 34.97 2.82 20.15
CA ASP A 897 33.89 1.98 19.62
C ASP A 897 32.62 2.80 19.36
N THR A 898 32.32 3.75 20.25
CA THR A 898 31.20 4.69 20.10
C THR A 898 31.46 5.67 18.96
N LYS A 899 32.69 6.20 18.84
CA LYS A 899 33.10 7.05 17.71
C LYS A 899 32.93 6.34 16.37
N VAL A 900 33.45 5.11 16.25
CA VAL A 900 33.35 4.31 15.01
C VAL A 900 31.89 4.02 14.67
N THR A 901 31.08 3.65 15.67
CA THR A 901 29.65 3.36 15.46
C THR A 901 28.92 4.61 14.91
N PHE A 902 29.13 5.79 15.51
CA PHE A 902 28.50 7.04 15.06
C PHE A 902 28.97 7.46 13.66
N ILE A 903 30.29 7.44 13.40
CA ILE A 903 30.86 7.79 12.09
C ILE A 903 30.33 6.85 11.00
N LYS A 904 30.25 5.55 11.29
CA LYS A 904 29.77 4.54 10.33
C LYS A 904 28.27 4.65 10.09
N TYR A 905 27.49 4.97 11.12
CA TYR A 905 26.06 5.26 10.97
C TYR A 905 25.82 6.44 10.00
N VAL A 906 26.51 7.57 10.21
CA VAL A 906 26.44 8.73 9.31
C VAL A 906 26.88 8.36 7.89
N HIS A 907 27.93 7.56 7.73
CA HIS A 907 28.43 7.15 6.42
C HIS A 907 27.42 6.30 5.63
N GLU A 908 26.86 5.26 6.25
CA GLU A 908 25.89 4.36 5.60
C GLU A 908 24.60 5.10 5.26
N HIS A 909 24.14 6.00 6.13
CA HIS A 909 22.98 6.85 5.85
C HIS A 909 23.22 7.77 4.65
N LEU A 910 24.39 8.43 4.58
CA LEU A 910 24.75 9.26 3.44
C LEU A 910 24.88 8.44 2.15
N LEU A 911 25.45 7.24 2.19
CA LEU A 911 25.51 6.36 1.01
C LEU A 911 24.14 5.90 0.54
N ALA A 912 23.20 5.69 1.46
CA ALA A 912 21.83 5.32 1.14
C ALA A 912 21.06 6.47 0.48
N LYS A 913 21.18 7.69 1.05
CA LYS A 913 20.33 8.84 0.70
C LYS A 913 20.95 9.84 -0.28
N ALA A 914 22.27 9.95 -0.37
CA ALA A 914 22.91 10.87 -1.31
C ALA A 914 22.83 10.36 -2.75
N ARG A 915 22.67 11.29 -3.70
CA ARG A 915 22.66 11.01 -5.15
C ARG A 915 23.50 12.07 -5.89
N PRO A 916 24.37 11.66 -6.84
CA PRO A 916 24.80 10.29 -7.08
C PRO A 916 25.55 9.72 -5.87
N ARG A 917 25.49 8.39 -5.65
CA ARG A 917 26.14 7.73 -4.50
C ARG A 917 27.65 8.00 -4.43
N GLU A 918 28.27 8.19 -5.59
CA GLU A 918 29.68 8.52 -5.77
C GLU A 918 30.06 9.93 -5.29
N SER A 919 29.07 10.80 -5.02
CA SER A 919 29.31 12.15 -4.49
C SER A 919 29.81 12.15 -3.04
N VAL A 920 29.56 11.06 -2.29
CA VAL A 920 29.90 10.97 -0.87
C VAL A 920 31.40 10.75 -0.72
N THR A 921 32.10 11.76 -0.22
CA THR A 921 33.53 11.66 0.12
C THR A 921 33.73 11.86 1.61
N ARG A 922 34.54 10.99 2.23
CA ARG A 922 34.91 11.05 3.66
C ARG A 922 36.33 11.58 3.78
N ALA A 923 36.49 12.72 4.43
CA ALA A 923 37.78 13.30 4.80
C ALA A 923 37.93 13.23 6.32
N ARG A 924 38.99 12.58 6.80
CA ARG A 924 39.26 12.45 8.23
C ARG A 924 40.29 13.48 8.68
N SER A 925 40.02 14.13 9.81
CA SER A 925 40.97 14.96 10.53
C SER A 925 41.76 14.11 11.52
N TYR A 926 43.08 14.26 11.53
CA TYR A 926 43.97 13.51 12.42
C TYR A 926 44.41 14.40 13.58
N ILE A 927 44.30 13.90 14.80
CA ILE A 927 44.73 14.59 16.02
C ILE A 927 46.03 13.94 16.46
N CYS A 928 47.02 14.76 16.84
CA CYS A 928 48.29 14.24 17.32
C CYS A 928 48.16 13.61 18.71
N PRO A 929 48.51 12.34 18.92
CA PRO A 929 48.40 11.68 20.23
C PRO A 929 49.41 12.19 21.28
N HIS A 930 50.33 13.07 20.88
CA HIS A 930 51.37 13.62 21.76
C HIS A 930 51.08 15.03 22.25
N CYS A 931 50.32 15.83 21.51
CA CYS A 931 50.06 17.22 21.84
C CYS A 931 48.60 17.65 21.63
N ASP A 932 47.71 16.71 21.30
CA ASP A 932 46.27 16.89 21.04
C ASP A 932 45.91 17.95 19.98
N GLU A 933 46.90 18.42 19.21
CA GLU A 933 46.71 19.40 18.15
C GLU A 933 46.24 18.72 16.85
N PRO A 934 45.22 19.26 16.16
CA PRO A 934 44.77 18.76 14.87
C PRO A 934 45.79 19.04 13.75
N ILE A 935 45.95 18.09 12.84
CA ILE A 935 46.80 18.25 11.66
C ILE A 935 45.99 18.92 10.56
N GLU A 936 46.16 20.24 10.40
CA GLU A 936 45.38 21.06 9.45
C GLU A 936 45.69 20.79 7.97
N ASN A 937 46.85 20.22 7.66
CA ASN A 937 47.33 20.12 6.27
C ASN A 937 46.73 18.92 5.51
N ALA A 938 45.44 18.99 5.20
CA ALA A 938 44.66 17.93 4.55
C ALA A 938 45.26 17.46 3.20
N ARG A 939 45.86 18.36 2.41
CA ARG A 939 46.53 17.99 1.14
C ARG A 939 47.74 17.09 1.38
N ALA A 940 48.51 17.33 2.44
CA ALA A 940 49.68 16.52 2.76
C ALA A 940 49.28 15.09 3.19
N ILE A 941 48.17 14.96 3.92
CA ILE A 941 47.56 13.69 4.30
C ILE A 941 47.09 12.93 3.06
N GLU A 942 46.34 13.58 2.18
CA GLU A 942 45.79 12.96 0.96
C GLU A 942 46.90 12.44 0.03
N ILE A 943 47.97 13.22 -0.17
CA ILE A 943 49.13 12.81 -0.98
C ILE A 943 49.87 11.63 -0.34
N ARG A 944 49.98 11.61 1.00
CA ARG A 944 50.63 10.50 1.72
C ARG A 944 49.82 9.22 1.64
N LEU A 945 48.50 9.29 1.81
CA LEU A 945 47.59 8.16 1.63
C LEU A 945 47.65 7.60 0.21
N LYS A 946 47.63 8.45 -0.82
CA LYS A 946 47.81 8.02 -2.23
C LYS A 946 49.15 7.34 -2.50
N LYS A 947 50.19 7.67 -1.73
CA LYS A 947 51.53 7.07 -1.81
C LYS A 947 51.70 5.84 -0.90
N GLY A 948 50.65 5.41 -0.19
CA GLY A 948 50.69 4.25 0.71
C GLY A 948 51.50 4.46 2.00
N LEU A 949 51.76 5.71 2.38
CA LEU A 949 52.51 6.06 3.59
C LEU A 949 51.59 5.96 4.83
N LYS A 950 52.13 5.43 5.93
CA LYS A 950 51.34 5.07 7.13
C LYS A 950 51.37 6.13 8.24
N ASP A 951 52.21 7.15 8.15
CA ASP A 951 52.39 8.17 9.18
C ASP A 951 52.62 9.57 8.61
N ILE A 952 52.34 10.59 9.44
CA ILE A 952 52.63 12.00 9.19
C ILE A 952 53.26 12.62 10.44
N VAL A 953 54.20 13.56 10.25
CA VAL A 953 54.87 14.24 11.36
C VAL A 953 54.01 15.43 11.80
N CYS A 954 53.75 15.53 13.11
CA CYS A 954 53.03 16.66 13.69
C CYS A 954 53.88 17.94 13.54
N PRO A 955 53.30 19.05 13.03
CA PRO A 955 54.03 20.31 12.86
C PRO A 955 54.36 21.02 14.19
N VAL A 956 53.69 20.65 15.29
CA VAL A 956 53.85 21.29 16.60
C VAL A 956 54.85 20.56 17.50
N CYS A 957 54.68 19.25 17.67
CA CYS A 957 55.51 18.46 18.61
C CYS A 957 56.50 17.51 17.92
N GLU A 958 56.57 17.52 16.58
CA GLU A 958 57.40 16.63 15.76
C GLU A 958 57.15 15.12 15.96
N GLY A 959 56.13 14.75 16.73
CA GLY A 959 55.71 13.37 16.93
C GLY A 959 55.13 12.73 15.66
N ARG A 960 55.27 11.42 15.51
CA ARG A 960 54.68 10.66 14.40
C ARG A 960 53.23 10.33 14.69
N VAL A 961 52.33 10.73 13.79
CA VAL A 961 50.89 10.44 13.85
C VAL A 961 50.56 9.34 12.83
N PRO A 962 50.03 8.18 13.26
CA PRO A 962 49.62 7.13 12.33
C PRO A 962 48.36 7.54 11.55
N LEU A 963 48.40 7.32 10.23
CA LEU A 963 47.28 7.57 9.30
C LEU A 963 46.31 6.38 9.22
N PHE A 964 46.79 5.18 9.52
CA PHE A 964 46.00 3.95 9.66
C PHE A 964 46.07 3.51 11.12
N ASP A 965 44.99 3.70 11.85
CA ASP A 965 44.88 3.44 13.28
C ASP A 965 43.72 2.47 13.58
N LEU A 966 43.52 2.21 14.87
CA LEU A 966 42.48 1.30 15.37
C LEU A 966 41.07 1.72 14.92
N ILE A 967 40.83 3.02 14.65
CA ILE A 967 39.56 3.55 14.17
C ILE A 967 39.31 3.13 12.71
N GLU A 968 40.28 3.23 11.80
CA GLU A 968 40.08 2.76 10.41
C GLU A 968 39.98 1.24 10.32
N GLU A 969 40.73 0.50 11.15
CA GLU A 969 40.63 -0.96 11.22
C GLU A 969 39.23 -1.40 11.70
N LYS A 970 38.71 -0.76 12.76
CA LYS A 970 37.34 -0.99 13.24
C LYS A 970 36.28 -0.52 12.24
N PHE A 971 36.52 0.57 11.52
CA PHE A 971 35.60 1.07 10.49
C PHE A 971 35.46 0.06 9.33
N ALA A 972 36.55 -0.57 8.92
CA ALA A 972 36.55 -1.63 7.90
C ALA A 972 35.96 -2.97 8.39
N SER A 973 35.73 -3.14 9.69
CA SER A 973 35.19 -4.38 10.26
C SER A 973 33.70 -4.56 9.98
N ASP A 974 33.32 -5.79 9.57
CA ASP A 974 31.94 -6.24 9.39
C ASP A 974 31.13 -6.19 10.70
N LYS A 975 31.79 -6.34 11.86
CA LYS A 975 31.13 -6.31 13.18
C LYS A 975 30.38 -4.99 13.40
N PHE A 976 31.01 -3.86 13.08
CA PHE A 976 30.39 -2.54 13.24
C PHE A 976 29.36 -2.27 12.14
N GLN A 977 29.50 -2.87 10.95
CA GLN A 977 28.48 -2.76 9.91
C GLN A 977 27.19 -3.45 10.34
N LYS A 978 27.29 -4.66 10.90
CA LYS A 978 26.14 -5.38 11.43
C LYS A 978 25.48 -4.60 12.57
N LYS A 979 26.27 -4.06 13.50
CA LYS A 979 25.76 -3.22 14.60
C LYS A 979 25.01 -1.98 14.10
N VAL A 980 25.53 -1.30 13.08
CA VAL A 980 24.86 -0.12 12.47
C VAL A 980 23.55 -0.52 11.80
N ARG A 981 23.49 -1.66 11.10
CA ARG A 981 22.24 -2.17 10.54
C ARG A 981 21.22 -2.51 11.62
N GLU A 982 21.63 -3.18 12.69
CA GLU A 982 20.76 -3.48 13.84
C GLU A 982 20.20 -2.21 14.48
N LEU A 983 21.03 -1.16 14.64
CA LEU A 983 20.58 0.14 15.16
C LEU A 983 19.60 0.85 14.21
N ASP A 984 19.84 0.77 12.90
CA ASP A 984 18.97 1.38 11.89
C ASP A 984 17.62 0.65 11.78
N GLU A 985 17.63 -0.68 11.85
CA GLU A 985 16.44 -1.52 11.93
C GLU A 985 15.63 -1.20 13.20
N GLN A 986 16.30 -1.06 14.35
CA GLN A 986 15.66 -0.66 15.61
C GLN A 986 15.03 0.74 15.52
N ALA A 987 15.74 1.72 14.97
CA ALA A 987 15.21 3.05 14.75
C ALA A 987 13.97 3.01 13.83
N GLY A 988 14.02 2.20 12.77
CA GLY A 988 12.88 1.95 11.89
C GLY A 988 11.67 1.35 12.61
N ILE A 989 11.88 0.32 13.43
CA ILE A 989 10.82 -0.32 14.25
C ILE A 989 10.22 0.69 15.23
N ASN A 990 11.04 1.52 15.88
CA ASN A 990 10.56 2.51 16.85
C ASN A 990 9.75 3.64 16.19
N LEU A 991 10.19 4.13 15.03
CA LEU A 991 9.44 5.08 14.20
C LEU A 991 8.10 4.50 13.73
N ASP A 992 8.13 3.24 13.25
CA ASP A 992 6.97 2.52 12.78
C ASP A 992 5.96 2.26 13.91
N ASN A 993 6.42 1.84 15.09
CA ASN A 993 5.56 1.65 16.27
C ASN A 993 4.84 2.95 16.68
N GLY A 994 5.55 4.09 16.72
CA GLY A 994 4.95 5.40 17.00
C GLY A 994 3.87 5.77 15.98
N SER A 995 4.16 5.57 14.69
CA SER A 995 3.18 5.79 13.62
C SER A 995 1.97 4.84 13.73
N LYS A 996 2.20 3.57 14.06
CA LYS A 996 1.19 2.52 14.20
C LYS A 996 0.30 2.71 15.44
N GLU A 997 0.79 3.32 16.51
CA GLU A 997 -0.04 3.72 17.66
C GLU A 997 -0.98 4.88 17.31
N LEU A 998 -0.53 5.87 16.51
CA LEU A 998 -1.41 6.89 15.95
C LEU A 998 -2.49 6.28 15.04
N VAL A 999 -2.14 5.27 14.25
CA VAL A 999 -3.10 4.51 13.43
C VAL A 999 -4.16 3.83 14.28
N LEU A 1000 -3.74 3.15 15.35
CA LEU A 1000 -4.66 2.50 16.26
C LEU A 1000 -5.61 3.52 16.92
N THR A 1001 -5.11 4.70 17.25
CA THR A 1001 -5.92 5.81 17.78
C THR A 1001 -6.96 6.27 16.75
N GLY A 1002 -6.57 6.43 15.50
CA GLY A 1002 -7.48 6.76 14.39
C GLY A 1002 -8.55 5.69 14.16
N HIS A 1003 -8.18 4.41 14.13
CA HIS A 1003 -9.14 3.30 14.05
C HIS A 1003 -10.09 3.28 15.25
N ALA A 1004 -9.56 3.51 16.46
CA ALA A 1004 -10.36 3.53 17.67
C ALA A 1004 -11.42 4.62 17.64
N MET A 1005 -11.04 5.81 17.17
CA MET A 1005 -11.95 6.93 16.94
C MET A 1005 -13.00 6.61 15.86
N ALA A 1006 -12.59 6.02 14.74
CA ALA A 1006 -13.50 5.67 13.65
C ALA A 1006 -14.57 4.67 14.10
N ILE A 1007 -14.16 3.61 14.80
CA ILE A 1007 -15.05 2.56 15.33
C ILE A 1007 -15.98 3.11 16.41
N ALA A 1008 -15.48 3.99 17.29
CA ALA A 1008 -16.31 4.66 18.28
C ALA A 1008 -17.34 5.60 17.61
N GLY A 1009 -16.94 6.28 16.53
CA GLY A 1009 -17.82 7.10 15.70
C GLY A 1009 -18.92 6.28 15.00
N GLU A 1010 -18.58 5.13 14.44
CA GLU A 1010 -19.54 4.17 13.85
C GLU A 1010 -20.53 3.64 14.89
N ALA A 1011 -20.04 3.37 16.09
CA ALA A 1011 -20.90 3.01 17.23
C ALA A 1011 -21.76 4.19 17.73
N GLY A 1012 -21.58 5.41 17.19
CA GLY A 1012 -22.30 6.62 17.59
C GLY A 1012 -21.86 7.19 18.93
N GLN A 1013 -20.71 6.78 19.46
CA GLN A 1013 -20.21 7.16 20.80
C GLN A 1013 -19.27 8.37 20.73
N ILE A 1014 -18.86 8.91 21.88
CA ILE A 1014 -17.93 10.04 21.96
C ILE A 1014 -16.54 9.48 22.27
N TYR A 1015 -15.56 9.78 21.43
CA TYR A 1015 -14.16 9.42 21.65
C TYR A 1015 -13.37 10.65 22.04
N ARG A 1016 -12.54 10.58 23.10
CA ARG A 1016 -11.61 11.63 23.48
C ARG A 1016 -10.23 11.06 23.78
N ILE A 1017 -9.18 11.80 23.41
CA ILE A 1017 -7.80 11.43 23.71
C ILE A 1017 -7.40 12.09 25.04
N THR A 1018 -6.65 11.37 25.87
CA THR A 1018 -6.15 11.90 27.14
C THR A 1018 -4.85 12.68 26.92
N ALA A 1019 -4.72 13.87 27.50
CA ALA A 1019 -3.58 14.77 27.30
C ALA A 1019 -2.26 14.31 27.97
N GLN A 1020 -2.29 13.27 28.81
CA GLN A 1020 -1.12 12.76 29.56
C GLN A 1020 -1.02 11.22 29.44
N PRO A 1021 -0.45 10.69 28.34
CA PRO A 1021 -0.35 9.24 28.10
C PRO A 1021 0.61 8.50 29.05
N ASP A 1022 1.44 9.20 29.83
CA ASP A 1022 2.49 8.61 30.67
C ASP A 1022 1.99 7.73 31.83
N TRP A 1023 0.69 7.73 32.12
CA TRP A 1023 0.12 6.98 33.24
C TRP A 1023 -0.57 5.69 32.82
N GLY A 1024 -0.69 5.43 31.51
CA GLY A 1024 -1.24 4.19 30.99
C GLY A 1024 -2.69 4.26 30.51
N ILE A 1025 -3.18 5.46 30.18
CA ILE A 1025 -4.48 5.63 29.49
C ILE A 1025 -4.22 6.58 28.34
N ASP A 1026 -4.53 6.15 27.13
CA ASP A 1026 -4.29 6.91 25.92
C ASP A 1026 -5.58 7.60 25.43
N ALA A 1027 -6.75 6.99 25.67
CA ALA A 1027 -8.04 7.54 25.25
C ALA A 1027 -9.20 7.13 26.16
N GLU A 1028 -10.35 7.79 26.01
CA GLU A 1028 -11.62 7.44 26.64
C GLU A 1028 -12.75 7.37 25.59
N ILE A 1029 -13.65 6.39 25.76
CA ILE A 1029 -14.94 6.34 25.06
C ILE A 1029 -16.02 6.69 26.07
N GLU A 1030 -16.65 7.84 25.89
CA GLU A 1030 -17.86 8.23 26.62
C GLU A 1030 -19.10 7.76 25.87
N PHE A 1031 -19.97 7.03 26.57
CA PHE A 1031 -21.17 6.47 25.97
C PHE A 1031 -22.29 7.49 25.89
N LYS A 1032 -23.04 7.50 24.79
CA LYS A 1032 -24.29 8.26 24.64
C LYS A 1032 -25.48 7.45 25.16
N ASN A 1033 -26.48 8.13 25.72
CA ASN A 1033 -27.76 7.54 26.08
C ASN A 1033 -28.67 7.34 24.84
N ASP A 1034 -29.82 6.67 24.99
CA ASP A 1034 -30.73 6.38 23.86
C ASP A 1034 -31.33 7.63 23.20
N LYS A 1035 -31.14 8.81 23.81
CA LYS A 1035 -31.52 10.11 23.26
C LYS A 1035 -30.35 10.83 22.56
N GLY A 1036 -29.20 10.17 22.40
CA GLY A 1036 -28.01 10.73 21.75
C GLY A 1036 -27.23 11.74 22.59
N GLN A 1037 -27.49 11.86 23.90
CA GLN A 1037 -26.77 12.77 24.80
C GLN A 1037 -25.67 12.03 25.56
N ALA A 1038 -24.59 12.73 25.92
CA ALA A 1038 -23.48 12.18 26.70
C ALA A 1038 -23.98 11.66 28.06
N SER A 1039 -23.69 10.39 28.39
CA SER A 1039 -24.21 9.73 29.60
C SER A 1039 -23.35 9.95 30.85
N GLY A 1040 -22.14 10.49 30.71
CA GLY A 1040 -21.16 10.58 31.78
C GLY A 1040 -20.46 9.26 32.14
N LYS A 1041 -20.97 8.10 31.70
CA LYS A 1041 -20.29 6.80 31.84
C LYS A 1041 -19.30 6.60 30.69
N ARG A 1042 -18.08 6.19 31.03
CA ARG A 1042 -16.98 6.03 30.07
C ARG A 1042 -16.20 4.74 30.29
N VAL A 1043 -15.35 4.42 29.32
CA VAL A 1043 -14.33 3.37 29.41
C VAL A 1043 -13.01 3.97 28.98
N TYR A 1044 -11.94 3.61 29.68
CA TYR A 1044 -10.59 4.04 29.35
C TYR A 1044 -9.90 3.02 28.44
N LEU A 1045 -9.12 3.50 27.49
CA LEU A 1045 -8.38 2.69 26.52
C LEU A 1045 -6.88 2.92 26.69
N GLN A 1046 -6.14 1.83 26.82
CA GLN A 1046 -4.70 1.79 26.55
C GLN A 1046 -4.51 1.19 25.16
N LEU A 1047 -3.88 1.94 24.26
CA LEU A 1047 -3.61 1.55 22.88
C LEU A 1047 -2.17 1.06 22.78
N LYS A 1048 -1.97 -0.12 22.17
CA LYS A 1048 -0.66 -0.69 21.87
C LYS A 1048 -0.70 -1.26 20.46
N SER A 1049 0.26 -0.90 19.63
CA SER A 1049 0.27 -1.31 18.21
C SER A 1049 1.55 -2.06 17.90
N GLY A 1050 1.44 -3.23 17.27
CA GLY A 1050 2.58 -4.06 16.88
C GLY A 1050 2.75 -5.33 17.72
N ASP A 1051 3.24 -6.38 17.07
CA ASP A 1051 3.44 -7.71 17.68
C ASP A 1051 4.52 -7.72 18.76
N SER A 1052 5.38 -6.69 18.84
CA SER A 1052 6.39 -6.54 19.88
C SER A 1052 5.82 -6.45 21.30
N TYR A 1053 4.53 -6.15 21.46
CA TYR A 1053 3.85 -6.11 22.76
C TYR A 1053 3.29 -7.46 23.21
N LEU A 1054 3.13 -8.41 22.29
CA LEU A 1054 2.61 -9.75 22.55
C LEU A 1054 3.63 -10.80 22.13
N TYR A 1055 4.21 -11.51 23.09
CA TYR A 1055 5.02 -12.69 22.77
C TYR A 1055 4.20 -13.96 22.99
N ARG A 1056 4.43 -14.97 22.15
CA ARG A 1056 3.84 -16.30 22.33
C ARG A 1056 4.64 -17.10 23.35
N ARG A 1057 3.97 -17.60 24.39
CA ARG A 1057 4.59 -18.45 25.41
C ARG A 1057 4.87 -19.85 24.85
N GLN A 1058 6.12 -20.31 24.93
CA GLN A 1058 6.61 -21.55 24.29
C GLN A 1058 6.00 -22.87 24.80
N GLY A 1059 5.04 -22.85 25.75
CA GLY A 1059 4.38 -24.06 26.24
C GLY A 1059 2.99 -24.28 25.66
N ASP A 1060 2.18 -23.23 25.60
CA ASP A 1060 0.75 -23.28 25.26
C ASP A 1060 0.39 -22.38 24.08
N GLY A 1061 1.35 -21.64 23.53
CA GLY A 1061 1.14 -20.73 22.41
C GLY A 1061 0.31 -19.49 22.77
N ALA A 1062 -0.01 -19.29 24.05
CA ALA A 1062 -0.80 -18.15 24.50
C ALA A 1062 -0.05 -16.83 24.28
N GLU A 1063 -0.77 -15.81 23.83
CA GLU A 1063 -0.24 -14.47 23.64
C GLU A 1063 -0.17 -13.75 24.99
N VAL A 1064 1.00 -13.23 25.35
CA VAL A 1064 1.24 -12.64 26.66
C VAL A 1064 1.71 -11.20 26.52
N PHE A 1065 1.01 -10.29 27.19
CA PHE A 1065 1.40 -8.90 27.38
C PHE A 1065 2.22 -8.73 28.66
N THR A 1066 3.36 -8.04 28.59
CA THR A 1066 4.23 -7.82 29.76
C THR A 1066 4.09 -6.40 30.30
N ILE A 1067 3.76 -6.26 31.58
CA ILE A 1067 3.71 -4.96 32.26
C ILE A 1067 5.13 -4.59 32.71
N ARG A 1068 5.74 -3.58 32.06
CA ARG A 1068 7.13 -3.17 32.34
C ARG A 1068 7.27 -2.38 33.65
N LYS A 1069 6.29 -1.52 33.99
CA LYS A 1069 6.32 -0.64 35.17
C LYS A 1069 5.20 -1.01 36.13
N ARG A 1070 5.54 -1.38 37.37
CA ARG A 1070 4.57 -1.73 38.44
C ARG A 1070 3.50 -0.64 38.65
N ARG A 1071 3.93 0.62 38.63
CA ARG A 1071 3.07 1.80 38.79
C ARG A 1071 1.91 1.85 37.78
N GLN A 1072 2.08 1.26 36.59
CA GLN A 1072 1.06 1.24 35.55
C GLN A 1072 -0.11 0.32 35.92
N ALA A 1073 0.17 -0.86 36.47
CA ALA A 1073 -0.86 -1.78 36.94
C ALA A 1073 -1.65 -1.20 38.13
N GLU A 1074 -0.96 -0.55 39.07
CA GLU A 1074 -1.58 0.16 40.19
C GLU A 1074 -2.46 1.31 39.70
N TYR A 1075 -2.00 2.06 38.69
CA TYR A 1075 -2.77 3.15 38.09
C TYR A 1075 -4.03 2.66 37.36
N TRP A 1076 -3.95 1.54 36.63
CA TRP A 1076 -5.11 0.94 35.96
C TRP A 1076 -6.18 0.48 36.95
N LEU A 1077 -5.78 -0.09 38.08
CA LEU A 1077 -6.70 -0.53 39.14
C LEU A 1077 -7.33 0.65 39.91
N ALA A 1078 -6.65 1.79 39.98
CA ALA A 1078 -7.14 2.98 40.67
C ALA A 1078 -8.23 3.75 39.88
N GLN A 1079 -8.49 3.39 38.62
CA GLN A 1079 -9.46 4.10 37.79
C GLN A 1079 -10.91 3.80 38.18
N ALA A 1080 -11.76 4.82 38.13
CA ALA A 1080 -13.19 4.70 38.43
C ALA A 1080 -13.98 3.90 37.38
N TYR A 1081 -13.43 3.77 36.17
CA TYR A 1081 -14.05 3.08 35.04
C TYR A 1081 -13.13 2.00 34.49
N PRO A 1082 -13.67 0.97 33.80
CA PRO A 1082 -12.86 -0.12 33.25
C PRO A 1082 -11.77 0.38 32.30
N VAL A 1083 -10.59 -0.20 32.41
CA VAL A 1083 -9.47 0.04 31.50
C VAL A 1083 -9.34 -1.13 30.53
N MET A 1084 -9.52 -0.84 29.25
CA MET A 1084 -9.40 -1.78 28.15
C MET A 1084 -8.02 -1.66 27.51
N LEU A 1085 -7.32 -2.78 27.38
CA LEU A 1085 -6.11 -2.87 26.57
C LEU A 1085 -6.51 -3.22 25.15
N VAL A 1086 -6.23 -2.32 24.21
CA VAL A 1086 -6.49 -2.47 22.79
C VAL A 1086 -5.18 -2.73 22.08
N ILE A 1087 -5.09 -3.85 21.37
CA ILE A 1087 -3.89 -4.26 20.62
C ILE A 1087 -4.24 -4.43 19.15
N ARG A 1088 -3.43 -3.82 18.28
CA ARG A 1088 -3.45 -4.07 16.84
C ARG A 1088 -2.34 -5.06 16.47
N GLY A 1089 -2.73 -6.19 15.89
CA GLY A 1089 -1.79 -7.19 15.36
C GLY A 1089 -1.19 -6.78 14.01
N SER A 1090 -0.13 -7.46 13.58
CA SER A 1090 0.45 -7.33 12.24
C SER A 1090 -0.51 -7.67 11.09
N ASP A 1091 -1.50 -8.52 11.37
CA ASP A 1091 -2.62 -8.84 10.49
C ASP A 1091 -3.60 -7.67 10.29
N GLY A 1092 -3.40 -6.55 10.99
CA GLY A 1092 -4.25 -5.37 10.95
C GLY A 1092 -5.49 -5.47 11.83
N ASN A 1093 -5.76 -6.63 12.43
CA ASN A 1093 -6.91 -6.82 13.30
C ASN A 1093 -6.70 -6.14 14.64
N ILE A 1094 -7.76 -5.52 15.15
CA ILE A 1094 -7.75 -4.83 16.44
C ILE A 1094 -8.53 -5.67 17.44
N ARG A 1095 -7.90 -6.06 18.54
CA ARG A 1095 -8.51 -6.80 19.64
C ARG A 1095 -8.44 -5.97 20.91
N TRP A 1096 -9.45 -6.09 21.77
CA TRP A 1096 -9.46 -5.43 23.08
C TRP A 1096 -9.81 -6.39 24.22
N MET A 1097 -9.31 -6.11 25.42
CA MET A 1097 -9.57 -6.91 26.61
C MET A 1097 -9.67 -6.02 27.85
N ASN A 1098 -10.55 -6.36 28.79
CA ASN A 1098 -10.66 -5.66 30.06
C ASN A 1098 -9.52 -6.05 31.01
N VAL A 1099 -8.45 -5.27 31.02
CA VAL A 1099 -7.27 -5.56 31.84
C VAL A 1099 -7.51 -5.21 33.31
N SER A 1100 -8.36 -4.22 33.60
CA SER A 1100 -8.72 -3.88 34.98
C SER A 1100 -9.49 -4.99 35.71
N GLU A 1101 -10.26 -5.79 34.98
CA GLU A 1101 -10.94 -6.98 35.52
C GLU A 1101 -9.96 -8.15 35.66
N TYR A 1102 -9.15 -8.40 34.63
CA TYR A 1102 -8.09 -9.42 34.69
C TYR A 1102 -7.14 -9.24 35.89
N LEU A 1103 -6.70 -8.00 36.15
CA LEU A 1103 -5.83 -7.67 37.27
C LEU A 1103 -6.52 -7.78 38.64
N ARG A 1104 -7.85 -7.61 38.71
CA ARG A 1104 -8.60 -7.84 39.96
C ARG A 1104 -8.66 -9.33 40.29
N ASP A 1105 -8.79 -10.18 39.29
CA ASP A 1105 -8.87 -11.63 39.47
C ASP A 1105 -7.50 -12.28 39.77
N HIS A 1106 -6.42 -11.76 39.17
CA HIS A 1106 -5.08 -12.35 39.26
C HIS A 1106 -4.11 -11.59 40.21
N GLY A 1107 -4.51 -10.42 40.70
CA GLY A 1107 -3.74 -9.59 41.64
C GLY A 1107 -2.81 -8.56 40.99
N ALA A 1108 -2.56 -7.47 41.71
CA ALA A 1108 -1.80 -6.31 41.24
C ALA A 1108 -0.30 -6.57 40.98
N ASP A 1109 0.25 -7.67 41.51
CA ASP A 1109 1.65 -8.07 41.32
C ASP A 1109 1.90 -8.83 40.00
N THR A 1110 0.84 -9.04 39.21
CA THR A 1110 0.90 -9.78 37.95
C THR A 1110 1.74 -9.03 36.91
N LYS A 1111 2.91 -9.59 36.56
CA LYS A 1111 3.81 -9.02 35.53
C LYS A 1111 3.44 -9.41 34.08
N ARG A 1112 2.61 -10.45 33.91
CA ARG A 1112 2.29 -11.07 32.63
C ARG A 1112 0.78 -11.26 32.53
N VAL A 1113 0.16 -10.64 31.54
CA VAL A 1113 -1.26 -10.71 31.25
C VAL A 1113 -1.46 -11.61 30.04
N VAL A 1114 -2.22 -12.69 30.18
CA VAL A 1114 -2.62 -13.52 29.03
C VAL A 1114 -3.68 -12.75 28.25
N PHE A 1115 -3.42 -12.46 26.97
CA PHE A 1115 -4.26 -11.60 26.15
C PHE A 1115 -5.23 -12.43 25.30
N GLU A 1116 -6.46 -12.57 25.78
CA GLU A 1116 -7.58 -13.22 25.08
C GLU A 1116 -8.58 -12.17 24.59
N GLY A 1117 -8.08 -11.17 23.84
CA GLY A 1117 -8.90 -10.04 23.40
C GLY A 1117 -9.96 -10.42 22.36
N GLU A 1118 -11.18 -9.88 22.53
CA GLU A 1118 -12.23 -9.95 21.52
C GLU A 1118 -12.02 -8.88 20.43
N MET A 1119 -12.60 -9.06 19.24
CA MET A 1119 -12.45 -8.08 18.15
C MET A 1119 -13.02 -6.71 18.54
N PHE A 1120 -12.27 -5.65 18.30
CA PHE A 1120 -12.73 -4.28 18.54
C PHE A 1120 -13.54 -3.81 17.33
N THR A 1121 -14.86 -3.93 17.41
CA THR A 1121 -15.81 -3.57 16.33
C THR A 1121 -16.90 -2.65 16.87
N ALA A 1122 -17.57 -1.90 16.00
CA ALA A 1122 -18.66 -1.00 16.40
C ALA A 1122 -19.77 -1.76 17.16
N ALA A 1123 -20.09 -2.98 16.74
CA ALA A 1123 -21.05 -3.86 17.43
C ALA A 1123 -20.61 -4.19 18.87
N ASN A 1124 -19.33 -4.51 19.08
CA ASN A 1124 -18.81 -4.82 20.42
C ASN A 1124 -18.72 -3.58 21.32
N VAL A 1125 -18.42 -2.42 20.75
CA VAL A 1125 -18.50 -1.13 21.48
C VAL A 1125 -19.93 -0.83 21.93
N VAL A 1126 -20.94 -1.07 21.07
CA VAL A 1126 -22.36 -0.97 21.45
C VAL A 1126 -22.75 -2.03 22.49
N GLY A 1127 -22.23 -3.26 22.38
CA GLY A 1127 -22.41 -4.29 23.40
C GLY A 1127 -21.84 -3.87 24.77
N MET A 1128 -20.66 -3.23 24.78
CA MET A 1128 -20.05 -2.68 25.99
C MET A 1128 -20.84 -1.49 26.54
N ARG A 1129 -21.32 -0.58 25.67
CA ARG A 1129 -22.26 0.48 26.03
C ARG A 1129 -23.46 -0.08 26.79
N ASN A 1130 -24.09 -1.14 26.27
CA ASN A 1130 -25.26 -1.76 26.88
C ASN A 1130 -24.93 -2.39 28.23
N ARG A 1131 -23.75 -3.01 28.41
CA ARG A 1131 -23.30 -3.53 29.71
C ARG A 1131 -23.05 -2.42 30.73
N VAL A 1132 -22.44 -1.32 30.32
CA VAL A 1132 -22.09 -0.19 31.20
C VAL A 1132 -23.31 0.67 31.54
N LEU A 1133 -24.23 0.90 30.59
CA LEU A 1133 -25.47 1.65 30.80
C LEU A 1133 -26.59 0.81 31.42
N GLY A 1134 -26.69 -0.47 31.04
CA GLY A 1134 -27.73 -1.43 31.46
C GLY A 1134 -27.42 -2.25 32.70
N GLY A 1135 -26.37 -1.89 33.46
CA GLY A 1135 -26.18 -2.35 34.84
C GLY A 1135 -27.18 -1.66 35.77
N GLY A 1136 -28.41 -2.16 35.77
CA GLY A 1136 -29.50 -1.85 36.69
C GLY A 1136 -30.37 -3.08 36.89
#